data_AF-A0AB38B3E2-F1
#
_entry.id   AF-A0AB38B3E2-F1
#
_cell.length_a   1.000
_cell.length_b   1.000
_cell.length_c   1.000
_cell.angle_alpha   90.00
_cell.angle_beta   90.00
_cell.angle_gamma   90.00
#
_symmetry.space_group_name_H-M   'P 1'
#
loop_
_entity.id
_entity.type
_entity.pdbx_description
1 polymer ?
#
loop_
_entity_poly.entity_id
_entity_poly.type
_entity_poly.pdbx_seq_one_letter_code
_entity_poly.pdbx_strand_id
1 'polypeptide(L)'
;MRSPRLAALELKRFGRGKLPRLGLVALMLIPLLYGALYLCSFWDPYSRLDKIPVALVNDDKGATTGGKKITAGDDLAENLKDSKKFHWEDVSAADAAKGVENGTYYLSLTVPEDFSKRIASSSGDTPQTGALKVRTNDANNYVVGSISKTVFSEVRAKTSATSARAMLDKIFISFSDLHDKTAEAADGAGKVDKGVGSAKKGSGDLADGLGKLNDGAGKVSQGAGDLSKGASTAVAKARELSAGAGRVADGTQQLAEKVHGLAKKDLPFLREHGKEIGRGAQFVADATETIGDVLDTLPNDSAKAATQARKNADNAAEIYQDRCGGLLDTDADCTKLKALADGSKVAADAAEKVNDAIAGADFGQLRSKLREIHQGAEMVAQQAPGIGQRADTAIRQINALNAGAHKVSEGAGLFANGIGTLADGAGKVADGAGKVHSGVGVAKDGAVKLTGGLFKLKDGTNQLADGLHDGVAKIPDYNKKDRDDRTKVMADPVELAAKSMHKAPNYGTGLAPYFIPLSLWVGAMVAFMLLPALSKRALAAGAPGWRITLGSWLPAYAVGVVQVLALMAVLHWGLGLEMARSAGTVGFLLLATACFTAIIQLLGAFFGPAGRVLTLVVLMLQLTSAGGTYPVQTSPGFFAAIHPFLPMSYVVDGLRRLITGGDLAIVQQGCVVLVVFTVGALALTALAARSRQVVRMKDLHPELSL
;
A
#
# COMPACT_ATOMS: atom_id res chain seq x y z
N MET A 1 8.38 -105.67 -18.60
CA MET A 1 7.25 -104.89 -18.00
C MET A 1 7.53 -103.42 -18.20
N ARG A 2 6.55 -102.60 -18.63
CA ARG A 2 6.76 -101.14 -18.78
C ARG A 2 6.96 -100.50 -17.40
N SER A 3 7.95 -99.61 -17.27
CA SER A 3 8.30 -98.86 -16.05
C SER A 3 7.11 -98.29 -15.24
N PRO A 4 6.05 -97.70 -15.84
CA PRO A 4 4.90 -97.21 -15.07
C PRO A 4 4.06 -98.31 -14.40
N ARG A 5 4.02 -99.53 -14.97
CA ARG A 5 3.34 -100.66 -14.31
C ARG A 5 4.14 -101.18 -13.12
N LEU A 6 5.47 -101.16 -13.19
CA LEU A 6 6.35 -101.50 -12.07
C LEU A 6 6.16 -100.50 -10.92
N ALA A 7 6.13 -99.19 -11.23
CA ALA A 7 5.85 -98.15 -10.22
C ALA A 7 4.47 -98.30 -9.57
N ALA A 8 3.41 -98.59 -10.36
CA ALA A 8 2.07 -98.82 -9.82
C ALA A 8 1.98 -100.07 -8.93
N LEU A 9 2.77 -101.12 -9.21
CA LEU A 9 2.86 -102.32 -8.38
C LEU A 9 3.59 -102.05 -7.06
N GLU A 10 4.68 -101.27 -7.09
CA GLU A 10 5.36 -100.80 -5.88
C GLU A 10 4.42 -99.95 -5.01
N LEU A 11 3.62 -99.06 -5.61
CA LEU A 11 2.65 -98.25 -4.85
C LEU A 11 1.51 -99.09 -4.25
N LYS A 12 1.06 -100.14 -4.96
CA LYS A 12 0.07 -101.11 -4.43
C LYS A 12 0.57 -101.88 -3.20
N ARG A 13 1.90 -102.00 -3.01
CA ARG A 13 2.49 -102.61 -1.80
C ARG A 13 2.09 -101.85 -0.54
N PHE A 14 2.04 -100.51 -0.61
CA PHE A 14 1.57 -99.67 0.49
C PHE A 14 0.05 -99.76 0.73
N GLY A 15 -0.69 -100.33 -0.21
CA GLY A 15 -2.12 -100.61 -0.08
C GLY A 15 -2.44 -101.88 0.71
N ARG A 16 -1.46 -102.75 1.03
CA ARG A 16 -1.66 -104.02 1.74
C ARG A 16 -1.38 -103.84 3.24
N GLY A 17 -2.43 -103.65 4.03
CA GLY A 17 -2.37 -103.49 5.49
C GLY A 17 -2.69 -102.05 5.96
N LYS A 18 -3.03 -101.89 7.25
CA LYS A 18 -3.40 -100.58 7.82
C LYS A 18 -2.18 -99.68 8.05
N LEU A 19 -1.06 -100.25 8.51
CA LEU A 19 0.15 -99.48 8.83
C LEU A 19 0.88 -98.88 7.61
N PRO A 20 1.10 -99.57 6.48
CA PRO A 20 1.71 -98.95 5.29
C PRO A 20 0.87 -97.82 4.68
N ARG A 21 -0.46 -97.92 4.73
CA ARG A 21 -1.38 -96.85 4.32
C ARG A 21 -1.25 -95.63 5.22
N LEU A 22 -1.22 -95.84 6.54
CA LEU A 22 -0.98 -94.77 7.50
C LEU A 22 0.40 -94.13 7.31
N GLY A 23 1.43 -94.91 6.98
CA GLY A 23 2.76 -94.41 6.64
C GLY A 23 2.76 -93.50 5.41
N LEU A 24 2.01 -93.85 4.35
CA LEU A 24 1.87 -93.02 3.15
C LEU A 24 1.07 -91.73 3.41
N VAL A 25 0.01 -91.81 4.22
CA VAL A 25 -0.75 -90.63 4.67
C VAL A 25 0.14 -89.71 5.51
N ALA A 26 0.89 -90.25 6.46
CA ALA A 26 1.85 -89.49 7.26
C ALA A 26 2.90 -88.81 6.36
N LEU A 27 3.43 -89.50 5.35
CA LEU A 27 4.37 -88.94 4.38
C LEU A 27 3.77 -87.76 3.59
N MET A 28 2.52 -87.87 3.16
CA MET A 28 1.80 -86.77 2.47
C MET A 28 1.48 -85.59 3.39
N LEU A 29 1.30 -85.84 4.70
CA LEU A 29 1.06 -84.81 5.69
C LEU A 29 2.33 -84.06 6.11
N ILE A 30 3.53 -84.63 5.93
CA ILE A 30 4.79 -83.98 6.34
C ILE A 30 5.00 -82.62 5.64
N PRO A 31 4.87 -82.48 4.30
CA PRO A 31 4.98 -81.18 3.64
C PRO A 31 3.90 -80.18 4.09
N LEU A 32 2.69 -80.65 4.42
CA LEU A 32 1.62 -79.80 4.96
C LEU A 32 1.94 -79.32 6.37
N LEU A 33 2.49 -80.20 7.22
CA LEU A 33 2.95 -79.83 8.56
C LEU A 33 4.12 -78.85 8.52
N TYR A 34 5.06 -79.01 7.58
CA TYR A 34 6.17 -78.08 7.44
C TYR A 34 5.72 -76.75 6.83
N GLY A 35 5.09 -76.77 5.67
CA GLY A 35 4.70 -75.58 4.93
C GLY A 35 3.53 -74.85 5.57
N ALA A 36 2.40 -75.52 5.79
CA ALA A 36 1.17 -74.87 6.21
C ALA A 36 1.22 -74.39 7.67
N LEU A 37 1.78 -75.17 8.62
CA LEU A 37 1.91 -74.68 10.01
C LEU A 37 2.90 -73.51 10.09
N TYR A 38 4.02 -73.56 9.37
CA TYR A 38 5.01 -72.48 9.38
C TYR A 38 4.43 -71.20 8.76
N LEU A 39 3.79 -71.30 7.59
CA LEU A 39 3.09 -70.18 6.96
C LEU A 39 1.97 -69.66 7.84
N CYS A 40 1.17 -70.52 8.48
CA CYS A 40 0.10 -70.09 9.38
C CYS A 40 0.65 -69.31 10.59
N SER A 41 1.78 -69.75 11.15
CA SER A 41 2.43 -69.09 12.29
C SER A 41 3.01 -67.72 11.94
N PHE A 42 3.46 -67.50 10.69
CA PHE A 42 4.18 -66.30 10.27
C PHE A 42 3.55 -65.58 9.07
N TRP A 43 2.26 -65.81 8.79
CA TRP A 43 1.57 -65.29 7.60
C TRP A 43 1.62 -63.77 7.53
N ASP A 44 1.33 -63.11 8.66
CA ASP A 44 1.39 -61.66 8.80
C ASP A 44 1.62 -61.26 10.26
N PRO A 45 2.87 -61.30 10.75
CA PRO A 45 3.19 -60.87 12.11
C PRO A 45 3.06 -59.34 12.29
N TYR A 46 3.04 -58.56 11.20
CA TYR A 46 2.99 -57.10 11.23
C TYR A 46 1.59 -56.55 11.53
N SER A 47 0.53 -57.23 11.09
CA SER A 47 -0.85 -56.85 11.48
C SER A 47 -1.17 -57.11 12.95
N ARG A 48 -0.32 -57.84 13.67
CA ARG A 48 -0.47 -58.18 15.10
C ARG A 48 0.49 -57.43 16.02
N LEU A 49 1.14 -56.37 15.53
CA LEU A 49 1.99 -55.52 16.36
C LEU A 49 1.19 -54.83 17.48
N ASP A 50 -0.13 -54.68 17.31
CA ASP A 50 -1.09 -54.19 18.32
C ASP A 50 -1.17 -55.08 19.57
N LYS A 51 -0.56 -56.27 19.56
CA LYS A 51 -0.42 -57.18 20.71
C LYS A 51 0.93 -57.09 21.41
N ILE A 52 1.89 -56.35 20.86
CA ILE A 52 3.19 -56.15 21.48
C ILE A 52 3.06 -55.05 22.54
N PRO A 53 3.32 -55.36 23.83
CA PRO A 53 3.29 -54.38 24.90
C PRO A 53 4.46 -53.40 24.77
N VAL A 54 4.12 -52.13 24.77
CA VAL A 54 5.03 -50.99 24.63
C VAL A 54 4.76 -49.97 25.72
N ALA A 55 5.80 -49.62 26.48
CA ALA A 55 5.72 -48.61 27.50
C ALA A 55 5.73 -47.20 26.89
N LEU A 56 4.72 -46.40 27.19
CA LEU A 56 4.66 -44.97 26.88
C LEU A 56 4.88 -44.16 28.15
N VAL A 57 5.89 -43.29 28.12
CA VAL A 57 6.19 -42.37 29.22
C VAL A 57 6.06 -40.95 28.68
N ASN A 58 5.09 -40.20 29.20
CA ASN A 58 4.91 -38.80 28.86
C ASN A 58 5.27 -37.92 30.06
N ASP A 59 6.50 -37.43 30.11
CA ASP A 59 6.96 -36.52 31.16
C ASP A 59 6.74 -35.04 30.80
N ASP A 60 6.30 -34.75 29.56
CA ASP A 60 6.14 -33.38 29.03
C ASP A 60 5.24 -32.51 29.91
N LYS A 61 5.67 -31.26 30.15
CA LYS A 61 4.92 -30.30 30.96
C LYS A 61 4.08 -29.30 30.14
N GLY A 62 4.16 -29.39 28.81
CA GLY A 62 3.59 -28.38 27.92
C GLY A 62 4.41 -27.09 27.88
N ALA A 63 4.03 -26.17 27.00
CA ALA A 63 4.62 -24.84 26.88
C ALA A 63 3.54 -23.78 26.62
N THR A 64 3.87 -22.51 26.83
CA THR A 64 2.99 -21.39 26.48
C THR A 64 3.76 -20.41 25.62
N THR A 65 3.29 -20.19 24.39
CA THR A 65 3.92 -19.26 23.44
C THR A 65 2.84 -18.42 22.78
N GLY A 66 2.98 -17.09 22.85
CA GLY A 66 2.02 -16.16 22.24
C GLY A 66 0.59 -16.28 22.79
N GLY A 67 0.42 -16.57 24.08
CA GLY A 67 -0.89 -16.70 24.73
C GLY A 67 -1.64 -18.01 24.48
N LYS A 68 -1.10 -18.92 23.66
CA LYS A 68 -1.65 -20.28 23.46
C LYS A 68 -0.82 -21.33 24.20
N LYS A 69 -1.50 -22.25 24.87
CA LYS A 69 -0.89 -23.43 25.48
C LYS A 69 -0.62 -24.47 24.38
N ILE A 70 0.59 -25.03 24.38
CA ILE A 70 1.08 -26.05 23.46
C ILE A 70 1.32 -27.32 24.29
N THR A 71 0.67 -28.41 23.92
CA THR A 71 0.71 -29.72 24.60
C THR A 71 1.15 -30.82 23.63
N ALA A 72 2.26 -30.58 22.92
CA ALA A 72 2.75 -31.47 21.87
C ALA A 72 3.07 -32.89 22.38
N GLY A 73 3.45 -33.05 23.65
CA GLY A 73 3.66 -34.37 24.26
C GLY A 73 2.36 -35.15 24.44
N ASP A 74 1.32 -34.50 24.97
CA ASP A 74 0.00 -35.10 25.15
C ASP A 74 -0.62 -35.47 23.80
N ASP A 75 -0.57 -34.56 22.83
CA ASP A 75 -1.08 -34.78 21.48
C ASP A 75 -0.36 -35.97 20.81
N LEU A 76 0.96 -36.10 21.00
CA LEU A 76 1.73 -37.23 20.48
C LEU A 76 1.33 -38.54 21.17
N ALA A 77 1.18 -38.53 22.50
CA ALA A 77 0.80 -39.70 23.27
C ALA A 77 -0.60 -40.21 22.89
N GLU A 78 -1.56 -39.31 22.69
CA GLU A 78 -2.91 -39.64 22.23
C GLU A 78 -2.90 -40.23 20.80
N ASN A 79 -2.21 -39.57 19.86
CA ASN A 79 -2.10 -40.05 18.48
C ASN A 79 -1.44 -41.44 18.38
N LEU A 80 -0.44 -41.72 19.22
CA LEU A 80 0.21 -43.04 19.25
C LEU A 80 -0.75 -44.12 19.72
N LYS A 81 -1.54 -43.86 20.77
CA LYS A 81 -2.58 -44.77 21.26
C LYS A 81 -3.66 -45.01 20.22
N ASP A 82 -4.13 -43.95 19.55
CA ASP A 82 -5.15 -44.02 18.51
C ASP A 82 -4.69 -44.78 17.26
N SER A 83 -3.39 -44.76 16.95
CA SER A 83 -2.83 -45.46 15.79
C SER A 83 -3.04 -46.98 15.85
N LYS A 84 -3.26 -47.55 17.06
CA LYS A 84 -3.40 -48.99 17.34
C LYS A 84 -2.30 -49.85 16.70
N LYS A 85 -1.12 -49.27 16.47
CA LYS A 85 0.04 -49.99 15.88
C LYS A 85 0.75 -50.88 16.89
N PHE A 86 0.76 -50.48 18.16
CA PHE A 86 1.30 -51.24 19.28
C PHE A 86 0.29 -51.27 20.42
N HIS A 87 0.48 -52.18 21.37
CA HIS A 87 -0.24 -52.15 22.64
C HIS A 87 0.45 -51.15 23.57
N TRP A 88 -0.02 -49.90 23.54
CA TRP A 88 0.54 -48.82 24.34
C TRP A 88 0.02 -48.86 25.77
N GLU A 89 0.93 -48.85 26.73
CA GLU A 89 0.62 -48.74 28.16
C GLU A 89 1.30 -47.50 28.74
N ASP A 90 0.50 -46.59 29.31
CA ASP A 90 1.00 -45.42 30.02
C ASP A 90 1.61 -45.87 31.36
N VAL A 91 2.92 -45.66 31.52
CA VAL A 91 3.67 -46.11 32.71
C VAL A 91 4.65 -45.04 33.18
N SER A 92 5.14 -45.18 34.42
CA SER A 92 6.21 -44.31 34.91
C SER A 92 7.54 -44.60 34.20
N ALA A 93 8.44 -43.62 34.15
CA ALA A 93 9.78 -43.82 33.61
C ALA A 93 10.55 -44.98 34.27
N ALA A 94 10.33 -45.21 35.57
CA ALA A 94 10.93 -46.30 36.33
C ALA A 94 10.35 -47.67 35.93
N ASP A 95 9.03 -47.75 35.74
CA ASP A 95 8.35 -48.98 35.32
C ASP A 95 8.66 -49.33 33.87
N ALA A 96 8.74 -48.32 32.99
CA ALA A 96 9.22 -48.51 31.62
C ALA A 96 10.63 -49.09 31.58
N ALA A 97 11.56 -48.54 32.38
CA ALA A 97 12.94 -49.02 32.42
C ALA A 97 13.05 -50.45 32.94
N LYS A 98 12.34 -50.78 34.03
CA LYS A 98 12.30 -52.14 34.58
C LYS A 98 11.59 -53.11 33.64
N GLY A 99 10.47 -52.70 33.05
CA GLY A 99 9.65 -53.52 32.16
C GLY A 99 10.34 -53.84 30.83
N VAL A 100 11.18 -52.94 30.31
CA VAL A 100 12.04 -53.23 29.14
C VAL A 100 13.20 -54.16 29.51
N GLU A 101 13.73 -54.09 30.73
CA GLU A 101 14.82 -54.97 31.18
C GLU A 101 14.34 -56.41 31.41
N ASN A 102 13.20 -56.60 32.07
CA ASN A 102 12.67 -57.92 32.43
C ASN A 102 11.81 -58.58 31.32
N GLY A 103 11.49 -57.84 30.25
CA GLY A 103 10.70 -58.34 29.12
C GLY A 103 9.19 -58.19 29.24
N THR A 104 8.67 -57.45 30.22
CA THR A 104 7.25 -57.03 30.26
C THR A 104 6.91 -56.15 29.06
N TYR A 105 7.80 -55.23 28.69
CA TYR A 105 7.69 -54.38 27.50
C TYR A 105 8.81 -54.71 26.53
N TYR A 106 8.51 -54.77 25.23
CA TYR A 106 9.56 -54.97 24.22
C TYR A 106 10.38 -53.70 23.97
N LEU A 107 9.79 -52.54 24.23
CA LEU A 107 10.42 -51.23 24.11
C LEU A 107 9.69 -50.19 24.97
N SER A 108 10.33 -49.04 25.17
CA SER A 108 9.70 -47.84 25.72
C SER A 108 9.93 -46.61 24.84
N LEU A 109 8.90 -45.77 24.71
CA LEU A 109 9.00 -44.42 24.16
C LEU A 109 8.81 -43.41 25.30
N THR A 110 9.77 -42.50 25.46
CA THR A 110 9.70 -41.44 26.47
C THR A 110 9.70 -40.07 25.78
N VAL A 111 8.64 -39.30 26.05
CA VAL A 111 8.55 -37.88 25.74
C VAL A 111 9.13 -37.10 26.94
N PRO A 112 10.23 -36.35 26.77
CA PRO A 112 10.88 -35.66 27.87
C PRO A 112 10.08 -34.44 28.35
N GLU A 113 10.36 -33.99 29.59
CA GLU A 113 9.68 -32.85 30.24
C GLU A 113 9.69 -31.54 29.44
N ASP A 114 10.71 -31.32 28.63
CA ASP A 114 10.93 -30.11 27.86
C ASP A 114 10.51 -30.24 26.38
N PHE A 115 9.80 -31.30 26.00
CA PHE A 115 9.44 -31.57 24.61
C PHE A 115 8.60 -30.44 23.99
N SER A 116 7.46 -30.09 24.58
CA SER A 116 6.61 -29.00 24.09
C SER A 116 7.34 -27.65 24.09
N LYS A 117 8.22 -27.42 25.08
CA LYS A 117 9.03 -26.20 25.16
C LYS A 117 10.02 -26.09 24.01
N ARG A 118 10.68 -27.19 23.65
CA ARG A 118 11.62 -27.25 22.51
C ARG A 118 10.87 -27.10 21.19
N ILE A 119 9.75 -27.79 21.00
CA ILE A 119 8.92 -27.62 19.80
C ILE A 119 8.43 -26.17 19.65
N ALA A 120 8.03 -25.53 20.75
CA ALA A 120 7.60 -24.13 20.77
C ALA A 120 8.75 -23.13 20.57
N SER A 121 9.99 -23.50 20.92
CA SER A 121 11.19 -22.65 20.77
C SER A 121 11.57 -22.40 19.31
N SER A 122 11.04 -23.19 18.38
CA SER A 122 11.22 -23.02 16.94
C SER A 122 10.86 -21.61 16.46
N SER A 123 9.89 -20.96 17.14
CA SER A 123 9.46 -19.58 16.85
C SER A 123 10.26 -18.49 17.59
N GLY A 124 11.19 -18.85 18.48
CA GLY A 124 11.94 -17.93 19.34
C GLY A 124 13.39 -17.70 18.89
N ASP A 125 14.19 -17.05 19.75
CA ASP A 125 15.58 -16.65 19.45
C ASP A 125 16.55 -17.84 19.34
N THR A 126 16.30 -18.90 20.11
CA THR A 126 17.12 -20.12 20.15
C THR A 126 16.27 -21.35 19.80
N PRO A 127 16.20 -21.76 18.53
CA PRO A 127 15.43 -22.93 18.12
C PRO A 127 16.11 -24.21 18.63
N GLN A 128 15.32 -25.13 19.19
CA GLN A 128 15.80 -26.43 19.67
C GLN A 128 14.92 -27.56 19.15
N THR A 129 15.54 -28.70 18.84
CA THR A 129 14.83 -29.93 18.46
C THR A 129 14.33 -30.67 19.69
N GLY A 130 13.11 -31.19 19.64
CA GLY A 130 12.55 -32.07 20.67
C GLY A 130 13.05 -33.50 20.47
N ALA A 131 13.71 -34.09 21.47
CA ALA A 131 14.27 -35.44 21.35
C ALA A 131 13.34 -36.49 21.99
N LEU A 132 12.75 -37.35 21.17
CA LEU A 132 12.03 -38.53 21.64
C LEU A 132 13.02 -39.64 22.00
N LYS A 133 12.91 -40.21 23.19
CA LYS A 133 13.82 -41.26 23.66
C LYS A 133 13.18 -42.62 23.44
N VAL A 134 13.80 -43.47 22.63
CA VAL A 134 13.36 -44.85 22.43
C VAL A 134 14.36 -45.78 23.09
N ARG A 135 13.88 -46.70 23.93
CA ARG A 135 14.69 -47.76 24.52
C ARG A 135 14.20 -49.12 24.04
N THR A 136 15.09 -49.92 23.49
CA THR A 136 14.82 -51.31 23.11
C THR A 136 15.72 -52.26 23.90
N ASN A 137 15.38 -53.54 23.94
CA ASN A 137 16.23 -54.58 24.52
C ASN A 137 16.28 -55.79 23.57
N ASP A 138 17.42 -55.98 22.90
CA ASP A 138 17.56 -57.02 21.88
C ASP A 138 17.56 -58.43 22.51
N ALA A 139 17.75 -58.54 23.84
CA ALA A 139 17.61 -59.79 24.60
C ALA A 139 16.15 -60.26 24.74
N ASN A 140 15.17 -59.37 24.59
CA ASN A 140 13.76 -59.75 24.58
C ASN A 140 13.35 -60.27 23.20
N ASN A 141 13.67 -59.53 22.14
CA ASN A 141 13.61 -59.98 20.74
C ASN A 141 14.30 -58.96 19.81
N TYR A 142 15.30 -59.42 19.04
CA TYR A 142 16.04 -58.59 18.09
C TYR A 142 15.18 -58.00 16.96
N VAL A 143 14.26 -58.81 16.41
CA VAL A 143 13.41 -58.39 15.28
C VAL A 143 12.50 -57.24 15.71
N VAL A 144 11.96 -57.28 16.93
CA VAL A 144 11.19 -56.14 17.47
C VAL A 144 12.04 -54.90 17.56
N GLY A 145 13.28 -54.97 18.03
CA GLY A 145 14.19 -53.82 18.06
C GLY A 145 14.37 -53.17 16.68
N SER A 146 14.48 -53.98 15.62
CA SER A 146 14.57 -53.48 14.24
C SER A 146 13.26 -52.89 13.71
N ILE A 147 12.13 -53.58 13.88
CA ILE A 147 10.79 -53.11 13.47
C ILE A 147 10.47 -51.79 14.17
N SER A 148 10.77 -51.71 15.47
CA SER A 148 10.53 -50.52 16.29
C SER A 148 11.28 -49.32 15.76
N LYS A 149 12.58 -49.46 15.44
CA LYS A 149 13.36 -48.35 14.87
C LYS A 149 12.75 -47.83 13.56
N THR A 150 12.30 -48.74 12.68
CA THR A 150 11.65 -48.36 11.43
C THR A 150 10.32 -47.63 11.68
N VAL A 151 9.46 -48.19 12.54
CA VAL A 151 8.16 -47.58 12.88
C VAL A 151 8.34 -46.21 13.55
N PHE A 152 9.27 -46.09 14.50
CA PHE A 152 9.56 -44.81 15.17
C PHE A 152 10.20 -43.78 14.25
N SER A 153 11.03 -44.21 13.29
CA SER A 153 11.54 -43.32 12.25
C SER A 153 10.42 -42.78 11.37
N GLU A 154 9.41 -43.60 11.06
CA GLU A 154 8.23 -43.18 10.27
C GLU A 154 7.33 -42.23 11.07
N VAL A 155 7.07 -42.54 12.35
CA VAL A 155 6.34 -41.66 13.28
C VAL A 155 7.05 -40.31 13.38
N ARG A 156 8.36 -40.32 13.63
CA ARG A 156 9.19 -39.12 13.68
C ARG A 156 9.09 -38.32 12.37
N ALA A 157 9.20 -38.98 11.21
CA ALA A 157 9.09 -38.30 9.91
C ALA A 157 7.71 -37.65 9.70
N LYS A 158 6.63 -38.32 10.11
CA LYS A 158 5.26 -37.75 10.07
C LYS A 158 5.11 -36.55 11.01
N THR A 159 5.59 -36.67 12.25
CA THR A 159 5.53 -35.58 13.24
C THR A 159 6.40 -34.39 12.80
N SER A 160 7.59 -34.63 12.24
CA SER A 160 8.44 -33.59 11.64
C SER A 160 7.74 -32.89 10.48
N ALA A 161 7.08 -33.63 9.57
CA ALA A 161 6.37 -33.03 8.44
C ALA A 161 5.17 -32.16 8.87
N THR A 162 4.38 -32.61 9.85
CA THR A 162 3.25 -31.82 10.38
C THR A 162 3.74 -30.55 11.07
N SER A 163 4.79 -30.66 11.88
CA SER A 163 5.38 -29.52 12.59
C SER A 163 6.00 -28.50 11.63
N ALA A 164 6.73 -28.98 10.60
CA ALA A 164 7.32 -28.14 9.56
C ALA A 164 6.25 -27.38 8.75
N ARG A 165 5.12 -28.02 8.41
CA ARG A 165 4.00 -27.35 7.72
C ARG A 165 3.39 -26.23 8.57
N ALA A 166 3.09 -26.51 9.84
CA ALA A 166 2.54 -25.50 10.75
C ALA A 166 3.49 -24.30 10.91
N MET A 167 4.80 -24.55 10.87
CA MET A 167 5.81 -23.51 10.95
C MET A 167 5.90 -22.67 9.66
N LEU A 168 5.91 -23.32 8.49
CA LEU A 168 5.91 -22.64 7.20
C LEU A 168 4.65 -21.79 7.01
N ASP A 169 3.47 -22.28 7.36
CA ASP A 169 2.23 -21.51 7.32
C ASP A 169 2.34 -20.21 8.12
N LYS A 170 2.87 -20.30 9.35
CA LYS A 170 3.05 -19.13 10.20
C LYS A 170 4.04 -18.11 9.60
N ILE A 171 5.11 -18.60 8.96
CA ILE A 171 6.09 -17.77 8.24
C ILE A 171 5.42 -17.07 7.07
N PHE A 172 4.70 -17.80 6.21
CA PHE A 172 4.04 -17.22 5.04
C PHE A 172 2.93 -16.23 5.41
N ILE A 173 2.15 -16.50 6.46
CA ILE A 173 1.17 -15.54 6.99
C ILE A 173 1.88 -14.27 7.47
N SER A 174 2.96 -14.41 8.25
CA SER A 174 3.70 -13.24 8.75
C SER A 174 4.37 -12.43 7.63
N PHE A 175 4.89 -13.06 6.58
CA PHE A 175 5.43 -12.36 5.41
C PHE A 175 4.35 -11.70 4.57
N SER A 176 3.18 -12.33 4.43
CA SER A 176 2.03 -11.73 3.73
C SER A 176 1.54 -10.49 4.45
N ASP A 177 1.33 -10.56 5.78
CA ASP A 177 0.93 -9.39 6.58
C ASP A 177 1.95 -8.25 6.48
N LEU A 178 3.24 -8.58 6.51
CA LEU A 178 4.31 -7.59 6.42
C LEU A 178 4.40 -6.96 5.03
N HIS A 179 4.21 -7.76 3.97
CA HIS A 179 4.07 -7.27 2.60
C HIS A 179 2.87 -6.33 2.45
N ASP A 180 1.69 -6.76 2.90
CA ASP A 180 0.44 -6.01 2.74
C ASP A 180 0.50 -4.68 3.50
N LYS A 181 1.03 -4.68 4.73
CA LYS A 181 1.22 -3.44 5.51
C LYS A 181 2.26 -2.51 4.88
N THR A 182 3.33 -3.05 4.30
CA THR A 182 4.36 -2.25 3.62
C THR A 182 3.84 -1.67 2.31
N ALA A 183 3.03 -2.44 1.57
CA ALA A 183 2.36 -1.99 0.34
C ALA A 183 1.33 -0.90 0.64
N GLU A 184 0.49 -1.06 1.67
CA GLU A 184 -0.44 -0.03 2.14
C GLU A 184 0.29 1.27 2.52
N ALA A 185 1.43 1.17 3.20
CA ALA A 185 2.24 2.32 3.59
C ALA A 185 2.87 3.02 2.37
N ALA A 186 3.41 2.25 1.41
CA ALA A 186 3.97 2.77 0.16
C ALA A 186 2.90 3.47 -0.70
N ASP A 187 1.71 2.87 -0.83
CA ASP A 187 0.57 3.47 -1.53
C ASP A 187 0.06 4.74 -0.82
N GLY A 188 0.01 4.72 0.51
CA GLY A 188 -0.32 5.87 1.34
C GLY A 188 0.66 7.02 1.10
N ALA A 189 1.97 6.76 1.17
CA ALA A 189 3.00 7.75 0.90
C ALA A 189 2.92 8.30 -0.54
N GLY A 190 2.68 7.44 -1.54
CA GLY A 190 2.52 7.84 -2.93
C GLY A 190 1.28 8.73 -3.17
N LYS A 191 0.17 8.50 -2.46
CA LYS A 191 -1.02 9.37 -2.50
C LYS A 191 -0.73 10.74 -1.88
N VAL A 192 0.01 10.79 -0.76
CA VAL A 192 0.36 12.05 -0.10
C VAL A 192 1.33 12.87 -0.96
N ASP A 193 2.38 12.29 -1.55
CA ASP A 193 3.31 13.03 -2.41
C ASP A 193 2.61 13.61 -3.65
N LYS A 194 1.72 12.84 -4.29
CA LYS A 194 0.86 13.35 -5.39
C LYS A 194 -0.03 14.50 -4.93
N GLY A 195 -0.69 14.35 -3.77
CA GLY A 195 -1.54 15.40 -3.18
C GLY A 195 -0.77 16.68 -2.85
N VAL A 196 0.43 16.56 -2.27
CA VAL A 196 1.34 17.68 -1.99
C VAL A 196 1.80 18.34 -3.28
N GLY A 197 2.11 17.57 -4.32
CA GLY A 197 2.44 18.10 -5.65
C GLY A 197 1.32 18.93 -6.26
N SER A 198 0.09 18.41 -6.26
CA SER A 198 -1.10 19.13 -6.73
C SER A 198 -1.39 20.38 -5.91
N ALA A 199 -1.29 20.31 -4.58
CA ALA A 199 -1.51 21.44 -3.69
C ALA A 199 -0.44 22.52 -3.85
N LYS A 200 0.83 22.14 -4.05
CA LYS A 200 1.92 23.08 -4.35
C LYS A 200 1.64 23.83 -5.64
N LYS A 201 1.25 23.12 -6.70
CA LYS A 201 0.85 23.74 -7.98
C LYS A 201 -0.31 24.72 -7.79
N GLY A 202 -1.39 24.29 -7.13
CA GLY A 202 -2.55 25.15 -6.85
C GLY A 202 -2.21 26.38 -6.00
N SER A 203 -1.30 26.25 -5.03
CA SER A 203 -0.82 27.40 -4.25
C SER A 203 -0.02 28.40 -5.09
N GLY A 204 0.75 27.91 -6.07
CA GLY A 204 1.46 28.74 -7.05
C GLY A 204 0.49 29.48 -7.96
N ASP A 205 -0.48 28.76 -8.54
CA ASP A 205 -1.52 29.35 -9.40
C ASP A 205 -2.33 30.42 -8.66
N LEU A 206 -2.65 30.18 -7.37
CA LEU A 206 -3.30 31.16 -6.51
C LEU A 206 -2.43 32.40 -6.26
N ALA A 207 -1.15 32.22 -5.96
CA ALA A 207 -0.22 33.33 -5.73
C ALA A 207 -0.07 34.19 -6.99
N ASP A 208 0.03 33.57 -8.17
CA ASP A 208 0.10 34.25 -9.47
C ASP A 208 -1.20 35.00 -9.78
N GLY A 209 -2.36 34.38 -9.51
CA GLY A 209 -3.68 35.00 -9.68
C GLY A 209 -3.87 36.21 -8.77
N LEU A 210 -3.47 36.10 -7.50
CA LEU A 210 -3.47 37.21 -6.54
C LEU A 210 -2.52 38.32 -6.97
N GLY A 211 -1.34 37.99 -7.52
CA GLY A 211 -0.42 38.98 -8.10
C GLY A 211 -1.07 39.79 -9.22
N LYS A 212 -1.69 39.12 -10.21
CA LYS A 212 -2.41 39.78 -11.31
C LYS A 212 -3.56 40.65 -10.82
N LEU A 213 -4.32 40.18 -9.83
CA LEU A 213 -5.42 40.93 -9.23
C LEU A 213 -4.91 42.17 -8.48
N ASN A 214 -3.79 42.04 -7.76
CA ASN A 214 -3.14 43.14 -7.05
C ASN A 214 -2.69 44.25 -8.00
N ASP A 215 -2.05 43.87 -9.11
CA ASP A 215 -1.59 44.78 -10.15
C ASP A 215 -2.77 45.47 -10.85
N GLY A 216 -3.82 44.70 -11.17
CA GLY A 216 -5.06 45.22 -11.75
C GLY A 216 -5.76 46.23 -10.83
N ALA A 217 -5.92 45.89 -9.55
CA ALA A 217 -6.49 46.78 -8.55
C ALA A 217 -5.64 48.06 -8.37
N GLY A 218 -4.31 47.94 -8.39
CA GLY A 218 -3.39 49.08 -8.36
C GLY A 218 -3.59 50.03 -9.55
N LYS A 219 -3.68 49.49 -10.77
CA LYS A 219 -3.94 50.28 -11.99
C LYS A 219 -5.30 50.98 -11.95
N VAL A 220 -6.35 50.29 -11.47
CA VAL A 220 -7.69 50.89 -11.33
C VAL A 220 -7.68 51.99 -10.28
N SER A 221 -7.03 51.77 -9.13
CA SER A 221 -6.92 52.78 -8.07
C SER A 221 -6.19 54.02 -8.57
N GLN A 222 -5.08 53.84 -9.27
CA GLN A 222 -4.30 54.93 -9.86
C GLN A 222 -5.09 55.69 -10.93
N GLY A 223 -5.70 54.98 -11.90
CA GLY A 223 -6.48 55.62 -12.96
C GLY A 223 -7.73 56.34 -12.45
N ALA A 224 -8.41 55.78 -11.44
CA ALA A 224 -9.53 56.45 -10.78
C ALA A 224 -9.07 57.67 -9.98
N GLY A 225 -7.90 57.61 -9.35
CA GLY A 225 -7.27 58.76 -8.69
C GLY A 225 -6.91 59.88 -9.66
N ASP A 226 -6.34 59.54 -10.83
CA ASP A 226 -6.01 60.50 -11.88
C ASP A 226 -7.28 61.13 -12.48
N LEU A 227 -8.34 60.32 -12.70
CA LEU A 227 -9.65 60.81 -13.12
C LEU A 227 -10.25 61.76 -12.08
N SER A 228 -10.19 61.43 -10.79
CA SER A 228 -10.70 62.28 -9.70
C SER A 228 -9.96 63.63 -9.64
N LYS A 229 -8.63 63.62 -9.79
CA LYS A 229 -7.81 64.85 -9.87
C LYS A 229 -8.13 65.69 -11.10
N GLY A 230 -8.23 65.05 -12.27
CA GLY A 230 -8.57 65.71 -13.53
C GLY A 230 -9.97 66.33 -13.47
N ALA A 231 -10.95 65.58 -12.95
CA ALA A 231 -12.29 66.05 -12.72
C ALA A 231 -12.31 67.23 -11.73
N SER A 232 -11.59 67.16 -10.61
CA SER A 232 -11.48 68.28 -9.65
C SER A 232 -10.90 69.54 -10.28
N THR A 233 -9.89 69.39 -11.14
CA THR A 233 -9.30 70.50 -11.91
C THR A 233 -10.33 71.09 -12.88
N ALA A 234 -11.09 70.24 -13.58
CA ALA A 234 -12.15 70.67 -14.48
C ALA A 234 -13.32 71.34 -13.74
N VAL A 235 -13.67 70.91 -12.52
CA VAL A 235 -14.63 71.63 -11.65
C VAL A 235 -14.12 73.03 -11.35
N ALA A 236 -12.84 73.17 -10.97
CA ALA A 236 -12.27 74.49 -10.68
C ALA A 236 -12.36 75.40 -11.92
N LYS A 237 -12.02 74.90 -13.11
CA LYS A 237 -12.13 75.66 -14.37
C LYS A 237 -13.56 75.95 -14.81
N ALA A 238 -14.49 75.02 -14.61
CA ALA A 238 -15.91 75.25 -14.86
C ALA A 238 -16.50 76.31 -13.92
N ARG A 239 -16.05 76.36 -12.65
CA ARG A 239 -16.41 77.43 -11.70
C ARG A 239 -15.81 78.78 -12.10
N GLU A 240 -14.54 78.80 -12.53
CA GLU A 240 -13.92 80.02 -13.10
C GLU A 240 -14.70 80.53 -14.31
N LEU A 241 -15.11 79.64 -15.21
CA LEU A 241 -15.92 79.97 -16.39
C LEU A 241 -17.31 80.48 -15.99
N SER A 242 -18.00 79.81 -15.06
CA SER A 242 -19.30 80.25 -14.53
C SER A 242 -19.20 81.63 -13.90
N ALA A 243 -18.18 81.88 -13.08
CA ALA A 243 -17.93 83.20 -12.50
C ALA A 243 -17.60 84.27 -13.57
N GLY A 244 -16.82 83.91 -14.60
CA GLY A 244 -16.52 84.79 -15.73
C GLY A 244 -17.77 85.14 -16.55
N ALA A 245 -18.59 84.14 -16.88
CA ALA A 245 -19.85 84.31 -17.59
C ALA A 245 -20.86 85.11 -16.76
N GLY A 246 -20.90 84.89 -15.44
CA GLY A 246 -21.68 85.71 -14.50
C GLY A 246 -21.29 87.19 -14.56
N ARG A 247 -19.98 87.52 -14.54
CA ARG A 247 -19.52 88.91 -14.71
C ARG A 247 -19.92 89.52 -16.05
N VAL A 248 -19.90 88.75 -17.12
CA VAL A 248 -20.36 89.21 -18.45
C VAL A 248 -21.88 89.42 -18.44
N ALA A 249 -22.64 88.50 -17.83
CA ALA A 249 -24.08 88.63 -17.66
C ALA A 249 -24.43 89.90 -16.86
N ASP A 250 -23.77 90.12 -15.73
CA ASP A 250 -23.93 91.34 -14.92
C ASP A 250 -23.60 92.61 -15.73
N GLY A 251 -22.49 92.62 -16.48
CA GLY A 251 -22.09 93.76 -17.29
C GLY A 251 -23.05 94.05 -18.46
N THR A 252 -23.53 93.00 -19.13
CA THR A 252 -24.50 93.11 -20.24
C THR A 252 -25.89 93.47 -19.73
N GLN A 253 -26.26 93.05 -18.52
CA GLN A 253 -27.45 93.51 -17.83
C GLN A 253 -27.37 94.99 -17.48
N GLN A 254 -26.26 95.47 -16.90
CA GLN A 254 -26.06 96.90 -16.64
C GLN A 254 -26.10 97.73 -17.94
N LEU A 255 -25.52 97.22 -19.03
CA LEU A 255 -25.60 97.86 -20.34
C LEU A 255 -27.04 97.88 -20.87
N ALA A 256 -27.76 96.76 -20.78
CA ALA A 256 -29.16 96.67 -21.17
C ALA A 256 -30.03 97.68 -20.41
N GLU A 257 -29.85 97.75 -19.09
CA GLU A 257 -30.56 98.69 -18.21
C GLU A 257 -30.27 100.15 -18.59
N LYS A 258 -28.99 100.51 -18.83
CA LYS A 258 -28.60 101.86 -19.28
C LYS A 258 -29.18 102.21 -20.64
N VAL A 259 -29.08 101.30 -21.62
CA VAL A 259 -29.59 101.53 -22.98
C VAL A 259 -31.12 101.59 -22.98
N HIS A 260 -31.80 100.75 -22.19
CA HIS A 260 -33.25 100.85 -22.00
C HIS A 260 -33.65 102.18 -21.34
N GLY A 261 -32.87 102.65 -20.36
CA GLY A 261 -33.07 103.96 -19.73
C GLY A 261 -32.98 105.13 -20.73
N LEU A 262 -31.92 105.16 -21.54
CA LEU A 262 -31.75 106.14 -22.63
C LEU A 262 -32.85 106.01 -23.69
N ALA A 263 -33.17 104.78 -24.09
CA ALA A 263 -34.21 104.51 -25.07
C ALA A 263 -35.60 104.94 -24.60
N LYS A 264 -35.89 104.83 -23.30
CA LYS A 264 -37.15 105.28 -22.72
C LYS A 264 -37.25 106.82 -22.69
N LYS A 265 -36.12 107.51 -22.48
CA LYS A 265 -36.07 108.96 -22.30
C LYS A 265 -36.01 109.72 -23.63
N ASP A 266 -35.07 109.36 -24.50
CA ASP A 266 -34.65 110.21 -25.63
C ASP A 266 -35.15 109.66 -26.99
N LEU A 267 -35.40 108.36 -27.08
CA LEU A 267 -35.83 107.71 -28.34
C LEU A 267 -37.24 108.11 -28.80
N PRO A 268 -38.26 108.34 -27.93
CA PRO A 268 -39.57 108.80 -28.38
C PRO A 268 -39.48 110.13 -29.12
N PHE A 269 -38.72 111.08 -28.56
CA PHE A 269 -38.46 112.39 -29.18
C PHE A 269 -37.75 112.25 -30.53
N LEU A 270 -36.69 111.44 -30.61
CA LEU A 270 -35.96 111.20 -31.86
C LEU A 270 -36.78 110.44 -32.90
N ARG A 271 -37.72 109.60 -32.50
CA ARG A 271 -38.66 108.91 -33.41
C ARG A 271 -39.68 109.86 -33.99
N GLU A 272 -40.25 110.70 -33.14
CA GLU A 272 -41.30 111.64 -33.50
C GLU A 272 -40.73 112.74 -34.40
N HIS A 273 -39.61 113.34 -34.00
CA HIS A 273 -39.03 114.49 -34.70
C HIS A 273 -37.86 114.15 -35.61
N GLY A 274 -37.39 112.90 -35.70
CA GLY A 274 -36.20 112.56 -36.50
C GLY A 274 -36.30 112.94 -37.99
N LYS A 275 -37.50 112.85 -38.58
CA LYS A 275 -37.77 113.32 -39.95
C LYS A 275 -37.83 114.84 -40.05
N GLU A 276 -38.30 115.52 -39.01
CA GLU A 276 -38.41 116.98 -38.96
C GLU A 276 -37.04 117.63 -38.71
N ILE A 277 -36.25 117.07 -37.80
CA ILE A 277 -34.85 117.41 -37.56
C ILE A 277 -34.05 117.21 -38.84
N GLY A 278 -34.27 116.09 -39.55
CA GLY A 278 -33.61 115.85 -40.83
C GLY A 278 -33.97 116.90 -41.89
N ARG A 279 -35.26 117.25 -42.02
CA ARG A 279 -35.73 118.31 -42.94
C ARG A 279 -35.24 119.70 -42.55
N GLY A 280 -35.25 120.03 -41.26
CA GLY A 280 -34.78 121.33 -40.76
C GLY A 280 -33.28 121.51 -40.98
N ALA A 281 -32.51 120.45 -40.78
CA ALA A 281 -31.08 120.46 -41.09
C ALA A 281 -30.85 120.60 -42.61
N GLN A 282 -31.64 119.94 -43.46
CA GLN A 282 -31.58 120.14 -44.90
C GLN A 282 -31.86 121.60 -45.30
N PHE A 283 -32.90 122.21 -44.73
CA PHE A 283 -33.23 123.62 -44.98
C PHE A 283 -32.07 124.56 -44.59
N VAL A 284 -31.41 124.31 -43.46
CA VAL A 284 -30.24 125.09 -43.05
C VAL A 284 -29.08 124.92 -44.04
N ALA A 285 -28.84 123.70 -44.51
CA ALA A 285 -27.83 123.44 -45.54
C ALA A 285 -28.12 124.26 -46.82
N ASP A 286 -29.36 124.20 -47.33
CA ASP A 286 -29.79 124.91 -48.54
C ASP A 286 -29.71 126.45 -48.37
N ALA A 287 -30.12 126.98 -47.21
CA ALA A 287 -30.09 128.41 -46.93
C ALA A 287 -28.66 128.97 -46.85
N THR A 288 -27.74 128.21 -46.23
CA THR A 288 -26.32 128.62 -46.14
C THR A 288 -25.61 128.61 -47.49
N GLU A 289 -26.01 127.73 -48.42
CA GLU A 289 -25.53 127.72 -49.80
C GLU A 289 -25.97 129.00 -50.53
N THR A 290 -27.27 129.33 -50.47
CA THR A 290 -27.84 130.53 -51.11
C THR A 290 -27.19 131.84 -50.63
N ILE A 291 -26.91 131.96 -49.33
CA ILE A 291 -26.23 133.13 -48.77
C ILE A 291 -24.78 133.22 -49.25
N GLY A 292 -24.11 132.07 -49.42
CA GLY A 292 -22.78 132.01 -50.00
C GLY A 292 -22.72 132.64 -51.39
N ASP A 293 -23.67 132.31 -52.25
CA ASP A 293 -23.72 132.79 -53.64
C ASP A 293 -23.87 134.31 -53.76
N VAL A 294 -24.73 134.93 -52.93
CA VAL A 294 -24.94 136.40 -52.95
C VAL A 294 -23.68 137.15 -52.51
N LEU A 295 -22.92 136.60 -51.57
CA LEU A 295 -21.67 137.20 -51.10
C LEU A 295 -20.55 137.16 -52.15
N ASP A 296 -20.66 136.31 -53.17
CA ASP A 296 -19.68 136.21 -54.26
C ASP A 296 -19.84 137.31 -55.33
N THR A 297 -21.07 137.78 -55.59
CA THR A 297 -21.32 138.78 -56.65
C THR A 297 -21.30 140.23 -56.17
N LEU A 298 -21.59 140.45 -54.88
CA LEU A 298 -21.80 141.78 -54.29
C LEU A 298 -20.64 142.78 -54.52
N PRO A 299 -19.34 142.42 -54.38
CA PRO A 299 -18.23 143.37 -54.57
C PRO A 299 -18.07 143.84 -56.02
N ASN A 300 -18.37 142.97 -57.00
CA ASN A 300 -18.27 143.32 -58.41
C ASN A 300 -19.42 144.26 -58.83
N ASP A 301 -20.62 144.05 -58.28
CA ASP A 301 -21.78 144.87 -58.60
C ASP A 301 -21.67 146.29 -58.01
N SER A 302 -21.13 146.42 -56.80
CA SER A 302 -20.85 147.74 -56.20
C SER A 302 -19.81 148.54 -56.98
N ALA A 303 -18.76 147.89 -57.48
CA ALA A 303 -17.69 148.54 -58.25
C ALA A 303 -18.20 149.08 -59.58
N LYS A 304 -19.07 148.32 -60.26
CA LYS A 304 -19.73 148.78 -61.50
C LYS A 304 -20.61 150.01 -61.24
N ALA A 305 -21.38 150.00 -60.15
CA ALA A 305 -22.27 151.12 -59.80
C ALA A 305 -21.48 152.41 -59.51
N ALA A 306 -20.39 152.33 -58.75
CA ALA A 306 -19.51 153.48 -58.46
C ALA A 306 -18.89 154.08 -59.72
N THR A 307 -18.35 153.23 -60.60
CA THR A 307 -17.73 153.66 -61.86
C THR A 307 -18.72 154.38 -62.77
N GLN A 308 -19.96 153.88 -62.84
CA GLN A 308 -21.00 154.49 -63.67
C GLN A 308 -21.45 155.85 -63.11
N ALA A 309 -21.56 155.98 -61.79
CA ALA A 309 -21.91 157.24 -61.15
C ALA A 309 -20.85 158.33 -61.41
N ARG A 310 -19.55 157.97 -61.37
CA ARG A 310 -18.44 158.88 -61.69
C ARG A 310 -18.51 159.41 -63.12
N LYS A 311 -18.73 158.53 -64.09
CA LYS A 311 -18.95 158.92 -65.50
C LYS A 311 -20.09 159.91 -65.67
N ASN A 312 -21.20 159.69 -64.96
CA ASN A 312 -22.35 160.59 -65.04
C ASN A 312 -22.03 161.98 -64.45
N ALA A 313 -21.24 162.02 -63.38
CA ALA A 313 -20.77 163.27 -62.77
C ALA A 313 -19.85 164.08 -63.68
N ASP A 314 -18.88 163.42 -64.30
CA ASP A 314 -17.92 164.06 -65.21
C ASP A 314 -18.64 164.68 -66.42
N ASN A 315 -19.58 163.92 -67.03
CA ASN A 315 -20.40 164.41 -68.14
C ASN A 315 -21.23 165.65 -67.74
N ALA A 316 -21.81 165.65 -66.54
CA ALA A 316 -22.62 166.78 -66.07
C ALA A 316 -21.77 168.05 -65.84
N ALA A 317 -20.53 167.89 -65.35
CA ALA A 317 -19.58 168.99 -65.19
C ALA A 317 -19.11 169.58 -66.51
N GLU A 318 -18.84 168.74 -67.51
CA GLU A 318 -18.44 169.15 -68.86
C GLU A 318 -19.54 169.98 -69.55
N ILE A 319 -20.80 169.50 -69.49
CA ILE A 319 -21.95 170.23 -70.05
C ILE A 319 -22.11 171.63 -69.42
N TYR A 320 -21.87 171.76 -68.11
CA TYR A 320 -21.91 173.07 -67.45
C TYR A 320 -20.78 173.99 -67.94
N GLN A 321 -19.56 173.47 -68.09
CA GLN A 321 -18.40 174.24 -68.50
C GLN A 321 -18.55 174.81 -69.92
N ASP A 322 -19.02 173.98 -70.86
CA ASP A 322 -19.19 174.35 -72.27
C ASP A 322 -20.28 175.41 -72.47
N ARG A 323 -21.37 175.34 -71.71
CA ARG A 323 -22.54 176.22 -71.93
C ARG A 323 -22.42 177.59 -71.28
N CYS A 324 -21.59 177.70 -70.23
CA CYS A 324 -21.64 178.82 -69.28
C CYS A 324 -20.29 179.48 -68.98
N GLY A 325 -19.18 178.97 -69.52
CA GLY A 325 -17.82 179.36 -69.15
C GLY A 325 -17.31 180.74 -69.59
N GLY A 326 -18.16 181.66 -70.07
CA GLY A 326 -17.70 182.93 -70.64
C GLY A 326 -18.63 184.15 -70.55
N LEU A 327 -19.82 184.00 -69.97
CA LEU A 327 -20.74 185.13 -69.72
C LEU A 327 -20.76 185.44 -68.22
N LEU A 328 -20.68 186.73 -67.90
CA LEU A 328 -20.90 187.22 -66.54
C LEU A 328 -22.28 186.75 -66.03
N ASP A 329 -22.26 186.36 -64.76
CA ASP A 329 -23.14 185.45 -64.01
C ASP A 329 -24.60 185.94 -63.83
N THR A 330 -25.24 186.36 -64.92
CA THR A 330 -26.61 186.91 -64.88
C THR A 330 -27.61 186.13 -65.73
N ASP A 331 -27.22 184.95 -66.29
CA ASP A 331 -28.12 184.07 -67.03
C ASP A 331 -28.63 182.91 -66.14
N ALA A 332 -29.96 182.78 -66.05
CA ALA A 332 -30.65 181.85 -65.16
C ALA A 332 -30.43 180.36 -65.53
N ASP A 333 -30.14 180.04 -66.80
CA ASP A 333 -29.97 178.65 -67.24
C ASP A 333 -28.64 178.05 -66.76
N CYS A 334 -27.60 178.87 -66.61
CA CYS A 334 -26.30 178.43 -66.13
C CYS A 334 -26.27 178.01 -64.66
N THR A 335 -27.12 178.63 -63.85
CA THR A 335 -27.22 178.30 -62.43
C THR A 335 -27.77 176.89 -62.21
N LYS A 336 -28.70 176.43 -63.06
CA LYS A 336 -29.28 175.07 -62.99
C LYS A 336 -28.28 173.99 -63.43
N LEU A 337 -27.51 174.24 -64.48
CA LEU A 337 -26.50 173.30 -64.96
C LEU A 337 -25.38 173.09 -63.91
N LYS A 338 -24.99 174.14 -63.18
CA LYS A 338 -24.05 174.04 -62.06
C LYS A 338 -24.57 173.08 -60.99
N ALA A 339 -25.83 173.25 -60.58
CA ALA A 339 -26.45 172.41 -59.56
C ALA A 339 -26.54 170.92 -59.97
N LEU A 340 -26.76 170.63 -61.26
CA LEU A 340 -26.78 169.26 -61.79
C LEU A 340 -25.39 168.60 -61.77
N ALA A 341 -24.35 169.36 -62.11
CA ALA A 341 -22.96 168.91 -62.04
C ALA A 341 -22.53 168.61 -60.60
N ASP A 342 -22.80 169.54 -59.69
CA ASP A 342 -22.50 169.38 -58.27
C ASP A 342 -23.27 168.20 -57.67
N GLY A 343 -24.55 168.03 -58.02
CA GLY A 343 -25.39 166.92 -57.56
C GLY A 343 -24.92 165.55 -58.06
N SER A 344 -24.54 165.46 -59.34
CA SER A 344 -24.03 164.20 -59.91
C SER A 344 -22.70 163.80 -59.28
N LYS A 345 -21.84 164.77 -58.94
CA LYS A 345 -20.58 164.53 -58.22
C LYS A 345 -20.80 163.95 -56.83
N VAL A 346 -21.78 164.48 -56.08
CA VAL A 346 -22.14 163.93 -54.76
C VAL A 346 -22.63 162.49 -54.86
N ALA A 347 -23.42 162.16 -55.89
CA ALA A 347 -23.89 160.80 -56.12
C ALA A 347 -22.73 159.84 -56.46
N ALA A 348 -21.75 160.30 -57.24
CA ALA A 348 -20.55 159.54 -57.53
C ALA A 348 -19.69 159.28 -56.29
N ASP A 349 -19.43 160.33 -55.49
CA ASP A 349 -18.70 160.20 -54.23
C ASP A 349 -19.40 159.25 -53.24
N ALA A 350 -20.75 159.24 -53.22
CA ALA A 350 -21.52 158.32 -52.40
C ALA A 350 -21.42 156.86 -52.89
N ALA A 351 -21.53 156.63 -54.19
CA ALA A 351 -21.40 155.28 -54.76
C ALA A 351 -19.99 154.72 -54.57
N GLU A 352 -18.96 155.56 -54.66
CA GLU A 352 -17.56 155.20 -54.40
C GLU A 352 -17.34 154.85 -52.93
N LYS A 353 -17.89 155.62 -51.99
CA LYS A 353 -17.87 155.26 -50.55
C LYS A 353 -18.54 153.92 -50.26
N VAL A 354 -19.67 153.61 -50.91
CA VAL A 354 -20.34 152.31 -50.76
C VAL A 354 -19.47 151.18 -51.32
N ASN A 355 -18.88 151.39 -52.50
CA ASN A 355 -17.96 150.43 -53.07
C ASN A 355 -16.73 150.20 -52.18
N ASP A 356 -16.13 151.26 -51.62
CA ASP A 356 -14.98 151.15 -50.74
C ASP A 356 -15.34 150.46 -49.42
N ALA A 357 -16.55 150.69 -48.89
CA ALA A 357 -17.04 149.97 -47.71
C ALA A 357 -17.25 148.47 -47.99
N ILE A 358 -17.73 148.10 -49.19
CA ILE A 358 -17.89 146.71 -49.60
C ILE A 358 -16.52 146.07 -49.90
N ALA A 359 -15.61 146.79 -50.55
CA ALA A 359 -14.25 146.33 -50.83
C ALA A 359 -13.40 146.18 -49.55
N GLY A 360 -13.66 147.02 -48.55
CA GLY A 360 -13.04 146.93 -47.22
C GLY A 360 -13.63 145.84 -46.31
N ALA A 361 -14.70 145.15 -46.72
CA ALA A 361 -15.32 144.07 -45.93
C ALA A 361 -14.69 142.69 -46.24
N ASP A 362 -14.36 141.92 -45.21
CA ASP A 362 -13.82 140.55 -45.35
C ASP A 362 -14.92 139.50 -45.53
N PHE A 363 -15.40 139.33 -46.76
CA PHE A 363 -16.36 138.29 -47.10
C PHE A 363 -15.78 136.87 -47.14
N GLY A 364 -14.45 136.70 -47.04
CA GLY A 364 -13.80 135.40 -47.08
C GLY A 364 -14.03 134.59 -45.80
N GLN A 365 -13.91 135.25 -44.64
CA GLN A 365 -14.13 134.59 -43.35
C GLN A 365 -15.58 134.12 -43.15
N LEU A 366 -16.55 134.94 -43.56
CA LEU A 366 -17.97 134.62 -43.46
C LEU A 366 -18.34 133.38 -44.29
N ARG A 367 -17.79 133.27 -45.51
CA ARG A 367 -17.98 132.11 -46.40
C ARG A 367 -17.44 130.81 -45.81
N SER A 368 -16.31 130.84 -45.11
CA SER A 368 -15.77 129.64 -44.45
C SER A 368 -16.72 129.10 -43.39
N LYS A 369 -17.30 129.98 -42.55
CA LYS A 369 -18.23 129.58 -41.50
C LYS A 369 -19.54 129.02 -42.07
N LEU A 370 -20.05 129.58 -43.15
CA LEU A 370 -21.24 129.06 -43.82
C LEU A 370 -21.04 127.63 -44.34
N ARG A 371 -19.85 127.30 -44.87
CA ARG A 371 -19.52 125.93 -45.31
C ARG A 371 -19.47 124.91 -44.18
N GLU A 372 -18.93 125.24 -43.01
CA GLU A 372 -18.94 124.34 -41.85
C GLU A 372 -20.37 124.03 -41.37
N ILE A 373 -21.23 125.04 -41.35
CA ILE A 373 -22.64 124.88 -40.97
C ILE A 373 -23.36 123.97 -41.97
N HIS A 374 -23.13 124.18 -43.28
CA HIS A 374 -23.71 123.34 -44.33
C HIS A 374 -23.36 121.86 -44.14
N GLN A 375 -22.08 121.52 -43.97
CA GLN A 375 -21.63 120.14 -43.78
C GLN A 375 -22.20 119.49 -42.51
N GLY A 376 -22.24 120.25 -41.40
CA GLY A 376 -22.82 119.76 -40.15
C GLY A 376 -24.32 119.47 -40.29
N ALA A 377 -25.04 120.34 -40.99
CA ALA A 377 -26.47 120.19 -41.22
C ALA A 377 -26.77 119.01 -42.15
N GLU A 378 -25.97 118.79 -43.20
CA GLU A 378 -26.12 117.65 -44.11
C GLU A 378 -25.92 116.29 -43.39
N MET A 379 -24.94 116.19 -42.49
CA MET A 379 -24.73 114.98 -41.69
C MET A 379 -25.93 114.65 -40.79
N VAL A 380 -26.53 115.67 -40.16
CA VAL A 380 -27.74 115.51 -39.34
C VAL A 380 -28.94 115.12 -40.21
N ALA A 381 -29.07 115.72 -41.40
CA ALA A 381 -30.12 115.41 -42.36
C ALA A 381 -30.11 113.93 -42.78
N GLN A 382 -28.92 113.37 -43.03
CA GLN A 382 -28.77 111.98 -43.46
C GLN A 382 -28.97 110.96 -42.31
N GLN A 383 -28.49 111.26 -41.10
CA GLN A 383 -28.45 110.28 -40.01
C GLN A 383 -29.73 110.24 -39.15
N ALA A 384 -30.42 111.37 -38.98
CA ALA A 384 -31.58 111.48 -38.08
C ALA A 384 -32.79 110.59 -38.46
N PRO A 385 -33.19 110.43 -39.74
CA PRO A 385 -34.43 109.72 -40.10
C PRO A 385 -34.45 108.22 -39.75
N GLY A 386 -33.29 107.59 -39.53
CA GLY A 386 -33.15 106.15 -39.25
C GLY A 386 -32.62 105.80 -37.86
N ILE A 387 -32.50 106.76 -36.94
CA ILE A 387 -31.87 106.54 -35.64
C ILE A 387 -32.71 105.62 -34.72
N GLY A 388 -34.04 105.71 -34.80
CA GLY A 388 -34.98 104.90 -34.02
C GLY A 388 -34.83 103.38 -34.25
N GLN A 389 -34.85 102.96 -35.51
CA GLN A 389 -34.77 101.53 -35.89
C GLN A 389 -33.40 100.91 -35.56
N ARG A 390 -32.32 101.70 -35.69
CA ARG A 390 -30.97 101.26 -35.32
C ARG A 390 -30.87 101.04 -33.81
N ALA A 391 -31.44 101.93 -33.00
CA ALA A 391 -31.50 101.76 -31.55
C ALA A 391 -32.30 100.52 -31.12
N ASP A 392 -33.46 100.25 -31.74
CA ASP A 392 -34.25 99.04 -31.45
C ASP A 392 -33.49 97.75 -31.75
N THR A 393 -32.74 97.75 -32.86
CA THR A 393 -31.92 96.60 -33.25
C THR A 393 -30.79 96.39 -32.25
N ALA A 394 -30.13 97.46 -31.82
CA ALA A 394 -29.11 97.39 -30.77
C ALA A 394 -29.68 96.87 -29.43
N ILE A 395 -30.86 97.36 -29.01
CA ILE A 395 -31.54 96.90 -27.79
C ILE A 395 -31.82 95.40 -27.84
N ARG A 396 -32.36 94.90 -28.97
CA ARG A 396 -32.62 93.46 -29.15
C ARG A 396 -31.34 92.64 -29.08
N GLN A 397 -30.27 93.09 -29.72
CA GLN A 397 -28.97 92.40 -29.69
C GLN A 397 -28.37 92.38 -28.28
N ILE A 398 -28.48 93.49 -27.53
CA ILE A 398 -28.02 93.57 -26.14
C ILE A 398 -28.82 92.63 -25.23
N ASN A 399 -30.16 92.58 -25.38
CA ASN A 399 -31.00 91.66 -24.61
C ASN A 399 -30.69 90.19 -24.93
N ALA A 400 -30.48 89.87 -26.21
CA ALA A 400 -30.10 88.52 -26.64
C ALA A 400 -28.71 88.14 -26.10
N LEU A 401 -27.76 89.06 -26.10
CA LEU A 401 -26.43 88.88 -25.51
C LEU A 401 -26.52 88.63 -24.00
N ASN A 402 -27.31 89.43 -23.27
CA ASN A 402 -27.53 89.26 -21.83
C ASN A 402 -28.15 87.90 -21.51
N ALA A 403 -29.21 87.50 -22.23
CA ALA A 403 -29.83 86.18 -22.06
C ALA A 403 -28.85 85.03 -22.40
N GLY A 404 -28.02 85.21 -23.42
CA GLY A 404 -26.96 84.27 -23.78
C GLY A 404 -25.91 84.13 -22.68
N ALA A 405 -25.46 85.24 -22.09
CA ALA A 405 -24.47 85.24 -21.02
C ALA A 405 -24.98 84.54 -19.75
N HIS A 406 -26.23 84.77 -19.36
CA HIS A 406 -26.88 84.06 -18.24
C HIS A 406 -26.98 82.55 -18.49
N LYS A 407 -27.39 82.12 -19.70
CA LYS A 407 -27.45 80.69 -20.06
C LYS A 407 -26.09 80.01 -19.99
N VAL A 408 -25.02 80.69 -20.42
CA VAL A 408 -23.65 80.16 -20.32
C VAL A 408 -23.22 80.04 -18.86
N SER A 409 -23.55 81.02 -18.01
CA SER A 409 -23.25 80.99 -16.58
C SER A 409 -23.91 79.81 -15.86
N GLU A 410 -25.21 79.60 -16.07
CA GLU A 410 -25.96 78.46 -15.53
C GLU A 410 -25.45 77.12 -16.07
N GLY A 411 -25.22 77.04 -17.38
CA GLY A 411 -24.68 75.83 -18.03
C GLY A 411 -23.31 75.44 -17.48
N ALA A 412 -22.42 76.41 -17.27
CA ALA A 412 -21.13 76.18 -16.64
C ALA A 412 -21.25 75.73 -15.18
N GLY A 413 -22.24 76.25 -14.44
CA GLY A 413 -22.55 75.80 -13.08
C GLY A 413 -23.06 74.35 -13.02
N LEU A 414 -24.00 73.98 -13.88
CA LEU A 414 -24.48 72.60 -13.99
C LEU A 414 -23.36 71.63 -14.40
N PHE A 415 -22.51 72.04 -15.34
CA PHE A 415 -21.35 71.27 -15.76
C PHE A 415 -20.35 71.06 -14.62
N ALA A 416 -20.06 72.10 -13.82
CA ALA A 416 -19.21 72.00 -12.64
C ALA A 416 -19.77 71.00 -11.60
N ASN A 417 -21.09 71.00 -11.37
CA ASN A 417 -21.74 70.07 -10.45
C ASN A 417 -21.70 68.62 -10.95
N GLY A 418 -21.94 68.42 -12.25
CA GLY A 418 -21.85 67.10 -12.89
C GLY A 418 -20.45 66.49 -12.79
N ILE A 419 -19.41 67.29 -13.10
CA ILE A 419 -18.02 66.84 -12.95
C ILE A 419 -17.66 66.64 -11.47
N GLY A 420 -18.20 67.43 -10.54
CA GLY A 420 -18.03 67.21 -9.11
C GLY A 420 -18.50 65.82 -8.69
N THR A 421 -19.67 65.39 -9.17
CA THR A 421 -20.20 64.05 -8.91
C THR A 421 -19.31 62.96 -9.50
N LEU A 422 -18.75 63.19 -10.70
CA LEU A 422 -17.78 62.29 -11.32
C LEU A 422 -16.49 62.19 -10.49
N ALA A 423 -15.96 63.31 -9.98
CA ALA A 423 -14.76 63.35 -9.16
C ALA A 423 -14.93 62.53 -7.87
N ASP A 424 -16.09 62.67 -7.21
CA ASP A 424 -16.45 61.93 -6.00
C ASP A 424 -16.63 60.43 -6.29
N GLY A 425 -17.30 60.08 -7.40
CA GLY A 425 -17.48 58.71 -7.84
C GLY A 425 -16.14 58.03 -8.15
N ALA A 426 -15.25 58.73 -8.87
CA ALA A 426 -13.89 58.27 -9.14
C ALA A 426 -13.08 58.08 -7.85
N GLY A 427 -13.22 58.98 -6.86
CA GLY A 427 -12.62 58.82 -5.54
C GLY A 427 -13.07 57.55 -4.82
N LYS A 428 -14.38 57.26 -4.79
CA LYS A 428 -14.91 56.02 -4.20
C LYS A 428 -14.40 54.75 -4.87
N VAL A 429 -14.23 54.78 -6.21
CA VAL A 429 -13.64 53.67 -6.95
C VAL A 429 -12.17 53.50 -6.58
N ALA A 430 -11.41 54.59 -6.46
CA ALA A 430 -10.01 54.55 -6.05
C ALA A 430 -9.84 53.93 -4.65
N ASP A 431 -10.70 54.33 -3.70
CA ASP A 431 -10.73 53.78 -2.33
C ASP A 431 -11.11 52.29 -2.31
N GLY A 432 -12.13 51.90 -3.07
CA GLY A 432 -12.56 50.52 -3.21
C GLY A 432 -11.46 49.62 -3.78
N ALA A 433 -10.78 50.09 -4.83
CA ALA A 433 -9.63 49.41 -5.41
C ALA A 433 -8.45 49.31 -4.42
N GLY A 434 -8.23 50.34 -3.58
CA GLY A 434 -7.24 50.31 -2.50
C GLY A 434 -7.54 49.26 -1.41
N LYS A 435 -8.82 49.08 -1.06
CA LYS A 435 -9.25 48.01 -0.14
C LYS A 435 -9.04 46.62 -0.74
N VAL A 436 -9.36 46.44 -2.03
CA VAL A 436 -9.08 45.17 -2.74
C VAL A 436 -7.59 44.89 -2.76
N HIS A 437 -6.75 45.86 -3.10
CA HIS A 437 -5.29 45.73 -3.08
C HIS A 437 -4.78 45.28 -1.69
N SER A 438 -5.27 45.91 -0.62
CA SER A 438 -4.91 45.55 0.76
C SER A 438 -5.36 44.13 1.13
N GLY A 439 -6.59 43.74 0.78
CA GLY A 439 -7.13 42.39 1.03
C GLY A 439 -6.40 41.30 0.25
N VAL A 440 -5.99 41.60 -0.99
CA VAL A 440 -5.16 40.71 -1.82
C VAL A 440 -3.77 40.53 -1.20
N GLY A 441 -3.20 41.56 -0.58
CA GLY A 441 -1.97 41.45 0.22
C GLY A 441 -2.09 40.41 1.34
N VAL A 442 -3.17 40.46 2.12
CA VAL A 442 -3.44 39.47 3.19
C VAL A 442 -3.61 38.06 2.62
N ALA A 443 -4.32 37.92 1.51
CA ALA A 443 -4.50 36.63 0.84
C ALA A 443 -3.17 36.06 0.31
N LYS A 444 -2.29 36.93 -0.21
CA LYS A 444 -0.95 36.56 -0.67
C LYS A 444 -0.09 36.04 0.49
N ASP A 445 -0.13 36.70 1.64
CA ASP A 445 0.56 36.21 2.85
C ASP A 445 0.03 34.85 3.32
N GLY A 446 -1.30 34.65 3.22
CA GLY A 446 -1.94 33.36 3.46
C GLY A 446 -1.45 32.26 2.50
N ALA A 447 -1.33 32.57 1.21
CA ALA A 447 -0.79 31.65 0.21
C ALA A 447 0.69 31.30 0.49
N VAL A 448 1.51 32.27 0.90
CA VAL A 448 2.91 32.02 1.31
C VAL A 448 2.98 31.10 2.52
N LYS A 449 2.12 31.30 3.53
CA LYS A 449 2.03 30.40 4.70
C LYS A 449 1.60 28.99 4.30
N LEU A 450 0.65 28.85 3.37
CA LEU A 450 0.23 27.56 2.83
C LEU A 450 1.39 26.86 2.13
N THR A 451 2.16 27.56 1.29
CA THR A 451 3.37 27.00 0.66
C THR A 451 4.38 26.54 1.70
N GLY A 452 4.60 27.32 2.77
CA GLY A 452 5.47 26.91 3.88
C GLY A 452 4.96 25.67 4.63
N GLY A 453 3.65 25.54 4.83
CA GLY A 453 3.03 24.34 5.40
C GLY A 453 3.19 23.10 4.51
N LEU A 454 3.09 23.27 3.18
CA LEU A 454 3.32 22.20 2.22
C LEU A 454 4.77 21.72 2.20
N PHE A 455 5.75 22.61 2.42
CA PHE A 455 7.15 22.19 2.63
C PHE A 455 7.32 21.34 3.89
N LYS A 456 6.73 21.74 5.02
CA LYS A 456 6.76 20.93 6.25
C LYS A 456 6.10 19.57 6.07
N LEU A 457 5.00 19.50 5.33
CA LEU A 457 4.33 18.24 5.01
C LEU A 457 5.21 17.35 4.14
N LYS A 458 5.95 17.92 3.17
CA LYS A 458 6.92 17.19 2.36
C LYS A 458 8.09 16.64 3.20
N ASP A 459 8.60 17.41 4.15
CA ASP A 459 9.63 16.94 5.07
C ASP A 459 9.12 15.81 5.97
N GLY A 460 7.89 15.92 6.48
CA GLY A 460 7.23 14.84 7.23
C GLY A 460 7.04 13.56 6.41
N THR A 461 6.74 13.67 5.11
CA THR A 461 6.69 12.49 4.22
C THR A 461 8.05 11.88 3.97
N ASN A 462 9.13 12.68 3.91
CA ASN A 462 10.49 12.15 3.82
C ASN A 462 10.87 11.41 5.11
N GLN A 463 10.55 11.96 6.28
CA GLN A 463 10.75 11.27 7.56
C GLN A 463 9.98 9.95 7.65
N LEU A 464 8.77 9.89 7.10
CA LEU A 464 8.01 8.65 7.01
C LEU A 464 8.69 7.62 6.09
N ALA A 465 9.24 8.06 4.95
CA ALA A 465 9.99 7.21 4.04
C ALA A 465 11.27 6.67 4.69
N ASP A 466 12.01 7.53 5.41
CA ASP A 466 13.19 7.13 6.18
C ASP A 466 12.82 6.14 7.29
N GLY A 467 11.72 6.38 8.02
CA GLY A 467 11.21 5.45 9.03
C GLY A 467 10.77 4.10 8.46
N LEU A 468 10.26 4.07 7.22
CA LEU A 468 10.00 2.82 6.50
C LEU A 468 11.30 2.09 6.14
N HIS A 469 12.36 2.83 5.76
CA HIS A 469 13.69 2.30 5.50
C HIS A 469 14.34 1.73 6.76
N ASP A 470 14.20 2.42 7.89
CA ASP A 470 14.60 1.92 9.21
C ASP A 470 13.80 0.67 9.61
N GLY A 471 12.54 0.58 9.19
CA GLY A 471 11.71 -0.61 9.33
C GLY A 471 12.30 -1.84 8.61
N VAL A 472 12.91 -1.65 7.44
CA VAL A 472 13.64 -2.70 6.72
C VAL A 472 14.87 -3.15 7.52
N ALA A 473 15.58 -2.24 8.19
CA ALA A 473 16.70 -2.58 9.06
C ALA A 473 16.27 -3.36 10.33
N LYS A 474 14.99 -3.29 10.72
CA LYS A 474 14.42 -4.10 11.81
C LYS A 474 13.99 -5.51 11.37
N ILE A 475 13.96 -5.79 10.07
CA ILE A 475 13.78 -7.16 9.58
C ILE A 475 15.08 -7.90 9.92
N PRO A 476 15.03 -9.01 10.69
CA PRO A 476 16.24 -9.69 11.10
C PRO A 476 17.04 -10.23 9.90
N ASP A 477 18.22 -9.66 9.64
CA ASP A 477 19.22 -10.27 8.74
C ASP A 477 19.99 -11.34 9.52
N TYR A 478 19.40 -12.53 9.58
CA TYR A 478 20.06 -13.69 10.16
C TYR A 478 21.29 -14.01 9.32
N ASN A 479 22.46 -14.03 9.96
CA ASN A 479 23.69 -14.50 9.31
C ASN A 479 23.52 -15.96 8.83
N LYS A 480 24.43 -16.41 7.95
CA LYS A 480 24.33 -17.76 7.34
C LYS A 480 24.24 -18.89 8.37
N LYS A 481 24.94 -18.77 9.50
CA LYS A 481 24.94 -19.78 10.57
C LYS A 481 23.59 -19.86 11.29
N ASP A 482 23.01 -18.72 11.64
CA ASP A 482 21.71 -18.66 12.30
C ASP A 482 20.59 -19.15 11.38
N ARG A 483 20.71 -18.89 10.06
CA ARG A 483 19.82 -19.48 9.05
C ARG A 483 19.94 -21.00 8.98
N ASP A 484 21.16 -21.53 8.87
CA ASP A 484 21.38 -22.98 8.79
C ASP A 484 20.91 -23.71 10.06
N ASP A 485 21.21 -23.18 11.25
CA ASP A 485 20.78 -23.76 12.53
C ASP A 485 19.25 -23.74 12.65
N ARG A 486 18.58 -22.65 12.25
CA ARG A 486 17.11 -22.56 12.19
C ARG A 486 16.53 -23.52 11.16
N THR A 487 17.04 -23.54 9.94
CA THR A 487 16.57 -24.43 8.87
C THR A 487 16.68 -25.89 9.28
N LYS A 488 17.75 -26.27 10.00
CA LYS A 488 17.88 -27.63 10.53
C LYS A 488 16.78 -27.98 11.54
N VAL A 489 16.49 -27.07 12.48
CA VAL A 489 15.39 -27.27 13.45
C VAL A 489 14.02 -27.25 12.76
N MET A 490 13.84 -26.46 11.70
CA MET A 490 12.58 -26.42 10.94
C MET A 490 12.35 -27.67 10.08
N ALA A 491 13.40 -28.17 9.44
CA ALA A 491 13.34 -29.35 8.59
C ALA A 491 13.17 -30.63 9.40
N ASP A 492 13.73 -30.65 10.61
CA ASP A 492 13.76 -31.84 11.45
C ASP A 492 13.55 -31.49 12.95
N PRO A 493 12.34 -31.02 13.33
CA PRO A 493 12.07 -30.51 14.67
C PRO A 493 12.03 -31.60 15.75
N VAL A 494 11.95 -32.86 15.34
CA VAL A 494 11.91 -34.02 16.23
C VAL A 494 13.10 -34.92 15.95
N GLU A 495 13.98 -35.10 16.93
CA GLU A 495 15.05 -36.10 16.86
C GLU A 495 14.66 -37.39 17.59
N LEU A 496 15.14 -38.52 17.10
CA LEU A 496 14.93 -39.82 17.73
C LEU A 496 16.21 -40.30 18.40
N ALA A 497 16.26 -40.21 19.73
CA ALA A 497 17.34 -40.74 20.54
C ALA A 497 17.09 -42.23 20.85
N ALA A 498 17.52 -43.10 19.94
CA ALA A 498 17.38 -44.56 20.10
C ALA A 498 18.55 -45.17 20.87
N LYS A 499 18.27 -45.86 21.98
CA LYS A 499 19.24 -46.64 22.76
C LYS A 499 18.80 -48.10 22.83
N SER A 500 19.67 -49.04 22.45
CA SER A 500 19.41 -50.47 22.62
C SER A 500 20.20 -51.01 23.82
N MET A 501 19.49 -51.68 24.73
CA MET A 501 20.05 -52.48 25.82
C MET A 501 20.42 -53.87 25.30
N HIS A 502 21.48 -54.48 25.85
CA HIS A 502 21.94 -55.82 25.48
C HIS A 502 21.99 -56.04 23.96
N LYS A 503 22.59 -55.08 23.26
CA LYS A 503 22.49 -54.94 21.80
C LYS A 503 23.12 -56.14 21.09
N ALA A 504 22.37 -56.76 20.17
CA ALA A 504 22.96 -57.73 19.27
C ALA A 504 23.76 -57.00 18.17
N PRO A 505 25.03 -57.36 17.92
CA PRO A 505 25.88 -56.66 16.95
C PRO A 505 25.41 -56.85 15.50
N ASN A 506 24.78 -57.98 15.18
CA ASN A 506 24.31 -58.31 13.84
C ASN A 506 23.09 -59.26 13.87
N TYR A 507 22.45 -59.41 12.70
CA TYR A 507 21.28 -60.28 12.50
C TYR A 507 21.54 -61.74 12.90
N GLY A 508 22.72 -62.26 12.57
CA GLY A 508 23.13 -63.63 12.92
C GLY A 508 23.14 -63.86 14.44
N THR A 509 23.68 -62.91 15.20
CA THR A 509 23.71 -62.97 16.67
C THR A 509 22.30 -62.89 17.26
N GLY A 510 21.42 -62.06 16.68
CA GLY A 510 20.03 -61.92 17.11
C GLY A 510 19.18 -63.18 16.90
N LEU A 511 19.46 -63.98 15.87
CA LEU A 511 18.75 -65.23 15.57
C LEU A 511 19.46 -66.51 16.03
N ALA A 512 20.72 -66.44 16.47
CA ALA A 512 21.46 -67.59 16.99
C ALA A 512 20.71 -68.35 18.10
N PRO A 513 20.05 -67.69 19.09
CA PRO A 513 19.22 -68.36 20.10
C PRO A 513 18.11 -69.26 19.55
N TYR A 514 17.68 -69.05 18.30
CA TYR A 514 16.64 -69.86 17.66
C TYR A 514 17.22 -71.01 16.82
N PHE A 515 18.28 -70.74 16.03
CA PHE A 515 18.89 -71.77 15.18
C PHE A 515 19.74 -72.77 15.96
N ILE A 516 20.36 -72.37 17.07
CA ILE A 516 21.16 -73.27 17.90
C ILE A 516 20.28 -74.42 18.45
N PRO A 517 19.17 -74.19 19.18
CA PRO A 517 18.32 -75.27 19.67
C PRO A 517 17.70 -76.11 18.56
N LEU A 518 17.34 -75.49 17.43
CA LEU A 518 16.83 -76.20 16.27
C LEU A 518 17.84 -77.23 15.75
N SER A 519 19.10 -76.84 15.60
CA SER A 519 20.17 -77.73 15.14
C SER A 519 20.41 -78.90 16.12
N LEU A 520 20.34 -78.63 17.43
CA LEU A 520 20.52 -79.65 18.47
C LEU A 520 19.34 -80.64 18.52
N TRP A 521 18.10 -80.17 18.33
CA TRP A 521 16.94 -81.05 18.23
C TRP A 521 17.06 -81.98 17.02
N VAL A 522 17.43 -81.43 15.86
CA VAL A 522 17.65 -82.22 14.63
C VAL A 522 18.80 -83.22 14.82
N GLY A 523 19.91 -82.80 15.45
CA GLY A 523 21.02 -83.67 15.81
C GLY A 523 20.60 -84.84 16.71
N ALA A 524 19.80 -84.57 17.74
CA ALA A 524 19.24 -85.58 18.62
C ALA A 524 18.26 -86.52 17.89
N MET A 525 17.44 -85.99 16.96
CA MET A 525 16.54 -86.79 16.13
C MET A 525 17.33 -87.77 15.26
N VAL A 526 18.40 -87.32 14.60
CA VAL A 526 19.28 -88.17 13.79
C VAL A 526 19.98 -89.21 14.66
N ALA A 527 20.43 -88.84 15.87
CA ALA A 527 21.03 -89.78 16.81
C ALA A 527 20.10 -90.96 17.12
N PHE A 528 18.79 -90.73 17.35
CA PHE A 528 17.80 -91.79 17.58
C PHE A 528 17.25 -92.45 16.30
N MET A 529 17.64 -91.99 15.12
CA MET A 529 17.48 -92.77 13.89
C MET A 529 18.50 -93.91 13.81
N LEU A 530 19.73 -93.66 14.30
CA LEU A 530 20.84 -94.61 14.31
C LEU A 530 20.86 -95.49 15.58
N LEU A 531 20.60 -94.88 16.74
CA LEU A 531 20.59 -95.54 18.04
C LEU A 531 19.17 -95.96 18.42
N PRO A 532 18.96 -97.17 18.96
CA PRO A 532 17.63 -97.59 19.42
C PRO A 532 17.22 -96.82 20.68
N ALA A 533 15.98 -96.32 20.72
CA ALA A 533 15.46 -95.58 21.87
C ALA A 533 15.47 -96.40 23.18
N LEU A 534 15.32 -97.72 23.08
CA LEU A 534 15.51 -98.68 24.16
C LEU A 534 16.45 -99.80 23.70
N SER A 535 17.47 -100.11 24.49
CA SER A 535 18.41 -101.17 24.20
C SER A 535 17.71 -102.53 24.25
N LYS A 536 17.63 -103.21 23.10
CA LYS A 536 17.03 -104.56 23.00
C LYS A 536 17.75 -105.57 23.91
N ARG A 537 19.08 -105.44 24.05
CA ARG A 537 19.90 -106.30 24.91
C ARG A 537 19.56 -106.17 26.40
N ALA A 538 19.38 -104.96 26.92
CA ALA A 538 19.07 -104.78 28.34
C ALA A 538 17.60 -105.11 28.67
N LEU A 539 16.69 -104.96 27.69
CA LEU A 539 15.31 -105.45 27.79
C LEU A 539 15.29 -106.98 27.89
N ALA A 540 16.03 -107.68 27.03
CA ALA A 540 16.15 -109.13 27.07
C ALA A 540 16.85 -109.66 28.34
N ALA A 541 17.77 -108.88 28.92
CA ALA A 541 18.47 -109.22 30.15
C ALA A 541 17.67 -108.92 31.45
N GLY A 542 16.43 -108.41 31.36
CA GLY A 542 15.58 -108.16 32.53
C GLY A 542 16.06 -107.04 33.46
N ALA A 543 16.90 -106.11 32.98
CA ALA A 543 17.41 -105.01 33.80
C ALA A 543 16.28 -104.08 34.29
N PRO A 544 16.40 -103.39 35.44
CA PRO A 544 15.36 -102.48 35.91
C PRO A 544 15.16 -101.31 34.92
N GLY A 545 13.90 -100.88 34.73
CA GLY A 545 13.51 -99.92 33.69
C GLY A 545 14.32 -98.63 33.67
N TRP A 546 14.71 -98.09 34.83
CA TRP A 546 15.55 -96.89 34.93
C TRP A 546 16.97 -97.08 34.38
N ARG A 547 17.57 -98.27 34.56
CA ARG A 547 18.89 -98.61 33.99
C ARG A 547 18.83 -98.77 32.48
N ILE A 548 17.74 -99.37 31.97
CA ILE A 548 17.50 -99.51 30.52
C ILE A 548 17.39 -98.13 29.88
N THR A 549 16.59 -97.26 30.48
CA THR A 549 16.39 -95.88 30.00
C THR A 549 17.69 -95.10 29.99
N LEU A 550 18.42 -95.03 31.12
CA LEU A 550 19.69 -94.30 31.18
C LEU A 550 20.75 -94.90 30.25
N GLY A 551 20.87 -96.24 30.21
CA GLY A 551 21.83 -96.92 29.33
C GLY A 551 21.58 -96.70 27.84
N SER A 552 20.32 -96.46 27.45
CA SER A 552 19.96 -96.15 26.05
C SER A 552 20.01 -94.65 25.75
N TRP A 553 19.91 -93.79 26.76
CA TRP A 553 19.95 -92.34 26.64
C TRP A 553 21.38 -91.79 26.60
N LEU A 554 22.27 -92.30 27.46
CA LEU A 554 23.63 -91.80 27.63
C LEU A 554 24.45 -91.73 26.33
N PRO A 555 24.41 -92.71 25.41
CA PRO A 555 25.13 -92.61 24.14
C PRO A 555 24.63 -91.46 23.27
N ALA A 556 23.31 -91.26 23.18
CA ALA A 556 22.71 -90.17 22.41
C ALA A 556 23.03 -88.81 23.05
N TYR A 557 22.99 -88.73 24.38
CA TYR A 557 23.41 -87.53 25.11
C TYR A 557 24.90 -87.21 24.88
N ALA A 558 25.79 -88.20 24.96
CA ALA A 558 27.22 -88.03 24.73
C ALA A 558 27.53 -87.52 23.31
N VAL A 559 26.85 -88.05 22.29
CA VAL A 559 26.91 -87.51 20.91
C VAL A 559 26.44 -86.05 20.89
N GLY A 560 25.35 -85.75 21.60
CA GLY A 560 24.85 -84.38 21.75
C GLY A 560 25.85 -83.43 22.43
N VAL A 561 26.59 -83.88 23.46
CA VAL A 561 27.66 -83.08 24.10
C VAL A 561 28.73 -82.69 23.08
N VAL A 562 29.17 -83.65 22.26
CA VAL A 562 30.14 -83.39 21.18
C VAL A 562 29.56 -82.42 20.15
N GLN A 563 28.29 -82.58 19.77
CA GLN A 563 27.60 -81.66 18.85
C GLN A 563 27.53 -80.23 19.40
N VAL A 564 27.23 -80.05 20.69
CA VAL A 564 27.23 -78.74 21.34
C VAL A 564 28.63 -78.11 21.28
N LEU A 565 29.68 -78.83 21.67
CA LEU A 565 31.04 -78.30 21.66
C LEU A 565 31.51 -77.93 20.23
N ALA A 566 31.24 -78.81 19.25
CA ALA A 566 31.58 -78.56 17.85
C ALA A 566 30.81 -77.37 17.28
N LEU A 567 29.50 -77.28 17.54
CA LEU A 567 28.68 -76.15 17.13
C LEU A 567 29.19 -74.84 17.74
N MET A 568 29.46 -74.81 19.05
CA MET A 568 29.95 -73.62 19.72
C MET A 568 31.33 -73.20 19.23
N ALA A 569 32.20 -74.16 18.91
CA ALA A 569 33.50 -73.87 18.30
C ALA A 569 33.34 -73.16 16.94
N VAL A 570 32.48 -73.68 16.07
CA VAL A 570 32.22 -73.09 14.74
C VAL A 570 31.55 -71.73 14.86
N LEU A 571 30.58 -71.57 15.76
CA LEU A 571 29.89 -70.29 15.96
C LEU A 571 30.82 -69.22 16.53
N HIS A 572 31.64 -69.56 17.52
CA HIS A 572 32.52 -68.60 18.17
C HIS A 572 33.73 -68.24 17.28
N TRP A 573 34.48 -69.22 16.78
CA TRP A 573 35.70 -68.96 15.99
C TRP A 573 35.47 -68.81 14.49
N GLY A 574 34.48 -69.51 13.93
CA GLY A 574 34.19 -69.45 12.50
C GLY A 574 33.31 -68.27 12.09
N LEU A 575 32.30 -67.94 12.91
CA LEU A 575 31.33 -66.88 12.63
C LEU A 575 31.49 -65.64 13.51
N GLY A 576 32.39 -65.66 14.49
CA GLY A 576 32.65 -64.53 15.38
C GLY A 576 31.52 -64.24 16.37
N LEU A 577 30.77 -65.27 16.81
CA LEU A 577 29.70 -65.11 17.79
C LEU A 577 30.29 -64.72 19.16
N GLU A 578 30.16 -63.45 19.51
CA GLU A 578 30.46 -62.95 20.85
C GLU A 578 29.29 -63.24 21.78
N MET A 579 29.58 -63.90 22.90
CA MET A 579 28.59 -64.25 23.92
C MET A 579 28.90 -63.50 25.20
N ALA A 580 27.91 -62.82 25.75
CA ALA A 580 28.03 -62.14 27.04
C ALA A 580 28.46 -63.10 28.16
N ARG A 581 28.01 -64.37 28.12
CA ARG A 581 28.29 -65.38 29.15
C ARG A 581 28.62 -66.76 28.54
N SER A 582 29.79 -66.88 27.91
CA SER A 582 30.21 -68.09 27.16
C SER A 582 30.08 -69.41 27.94
N ALA A 583 30.59 -69.48 29.17
CA ALA A 583 30.50 -70.70 30.00
C ALA A 583 29.05 -71.06 30.35
N GLY A 584 28.22 -70.06 30.65
CA GLY A 584 26.79 -70.24 30.92
C GLY A 584 26.04 -70.75 29.68
N THR A 585 26.35 -70.21 28.49
CA THR A 585 25.78 -70.67 27.22
C THR A 585 26.06 -72.16 26.99
N VAL A 586 27.32 -72.59 27.14
CA VAL A 586 27.69 -74.01 26.94
C VAL A 586 26.95 -74.90 27.95
N GLY A 587 26.97 -74.56 29.24
CA GLY A 587 26.29 -75.35 30.28
C GLY A 587 24.77 -75.46 30.03
N PHE A 588 24.15 -74.35 29.63
CA PHE A 588 22.72 -74.31 29.30
C PHE A 588 22.37 -75.15 28.07
N LEU A 589 23.23 -75.14 27.03
CA LEU A 589 23.05 -75.98 25.84
C LEU A 589 23.23 -77.48 26.13
N LEU A 590 24.14 -77.85 27.04
CA LEU A 590 24.25 -79.24 27.48
C LEU A 590 22.95 -79.70 28.16
N LEU A 591 22.35 -78.85 29.00
CA LEU A 591 21.06 -79.12 29.62
C LEU A 591 19.92 -79.19 28.59
N ALA A 592 19.89 -78.29 27.61
CA ALA A 592 18.91 -78.32 26.52
C ALA A 592 19.02 -79.61 25.70
N THR A 593 20.25 -80.03 25.37
CA THR A 593 20.54 -81.30 24.70
C THR A 593 20.08 -82.50 25.52
N ALA A 594 20.27 -82.48 26.84
CA ALA A 594 19.77 -83.52 27.74
C ALA A 594 18.23 -83.63 27.66
N CYS A 595 17.54 -82.50 27.71
CA CYS A 595 16.09 -82.42 27.59
C CYS A 595 15.60 -82.92 26.23
N PHE A 596 16.18 -82.46 25.13
CA PHE A 596 15.75 -82.83 23.78
C PHE A 596 15.95 -84.31 23.51
N THR A 597 17.11 -84.86 23.87
CA THR A 597 17.38 -86.30 23.72
C THR A 597 16.44 -87.14 24.60
N ALA A 598 16.13 -86.71 25.82
CA ALA A 598 15.19 -87.42 26.70
C ALA A 598 13.76 -87.45 26.14
N ILE A 599 13.28 -86.33 25.58
CA ILE A 599 11.94 -86.24 24.95
C ILE A 599 11.87 -87.10 23.69
N ILE A 600 12.91 -87.06 22.85
CA ILE A 600 12.96 -87.87 21.62
C ILE A 600 13.02 -89.36 21.97
N GLN A 601 13.79 -89.73 23.00
CA GLN A 601 13.81 -91.09 23.53
C GLN A 601 12.44 -91.53 24.03
N LEU A 602 11.74 -90.67 24.79
CA LEU A 602 10.40 -90.94 25.31
C LEU A 602 9.43 -91.26 24.17
N LEU A 603 9.39 -90.41 23.13
CA LEU A 603 8.53 -90.61 21.97
C LEU A 603 8.87 -91.91 21.23
N GLY A 604 10.16 -92.23 21.08
CA GLY A 604 10.61 -93.51 20.52
C GLY A 604 10.22 -94.71 21.38
N ALA A 605 10.31 -94.60 22.71
CA ALA A 605 10.00 -95.67 23.66
C ALA A 605 8.50 -95.98 23.72
N PHE A 606 7.62 -94.98 23.65
CA PHE A 606 6.17 -95.19 23.64
C PHE A 606 5.67 -95.65 22.27
N PHE A 607 6.06 -94.96 21.20
CA PHE A 607 5.43 -95.12 19.88
C PHE A 607 6.25 -95.95 18.89
N GLY A 608 7.47 -96.39 19.24
CA GLY A 608 8.32 -97.17 18.35
C GLY A 608 8.66 -96.40 17.06
N PRO A 609 8.57 -97.03 15.86
CA PRO A 609 8.83 -96.34 14.59
C PRO A 609 7.98 -95.08 14.36
N ALA A 610 6.72 -95.07 14.82
CA ALA A 610 5.85 -93.90 14.72
C ALA A 610 6.34 -92.71 15.57
N GLY A 611 7.13 -92.98 16.61
CA GLY A 611 7.77 -91.95 17.44
C GLY A 611 8.65 -91.01 16.63
N ARG A 612 9.29 -91.49 15.55
CA ARG A 612 10.10 -90.66 14.64
C ARG A 612 9.29 -89.61 13.87
N VAL A 613 8.04 -89.92 13.54
CA VAL A 613 7.14 -88.94 12.91
C VAL A 613 6.65 -87.94 13.95
N LEU A 614 6.33 -88.41 15.16
CA LEU A 614 5.92 -87.53 16.26
C LEU A 614 7.02 -86.56 16.69
N THR A 615 8.29 -86.96 16.69
CA THR A 615 9.42 -86.05 16.99
C THR A 615 9.53 -84.91 15.97
N LEU A 616 9.18 -85.18 14.70
CA LEU A 616 9.11 -84.16 13.66
C LEU A 616 7.90 -83.24 13.87
N VAL A 617 6.73 -83.77 14.23
CA VAL A 617 5.54 -82.95 14.57
C VAL A 617 5.84 -82.01 15.74
N VAL A 618 6.45 -82.54 16.80
CA VAL A 618 6.86 -81.75 17.98
C VAL A 618 7.91 -80.70 17.59
N LEU A 619 8.84 -81.02 16.68
CA LEU A 619 9.77 -80.01 16.14
C LEU A 619 9.01 -78.88 15.44
N MET A 620 8.01 -79.18 14.60
CA MET A 620 7.24 -78.16 13.89
C MET A 620 6.44 -77.26 14.84
N LEU A 621 5.85 -77.83 15.89
CA LEU A 621 5.14 -77.05 16.91
C LEU A 621 6.10 -76.16 17.71
N GLN A 622 7.30 -76.65 18.01
CA GLN A 622 8.34 -75.86 18.68
C GLN A 622 8.84 -74.71 17.79
N LEU A 623 9.09 -74.98 16.51
CA LEU A 623 9.59 -73.97 15.57
C LEU A 623 8.64 -72.78 15.45
N THR A 624 7.34 -73.06 15.37
CA THR A 624 6.28 -72.04 15.23
C THR A 624 5.98 -71.30 16.54
N SER A 625 6.16 -71.96 17.68
CA SER A 625 5.71 -71.41 18.97
C SER A 625 6.84 -70.90 19.86
N ALA A 626 8.12 -71.21 19.61
CA ALA A 626 9.22 -70.86 20.51
C ALA A 626 9.57 -69.35 20.54
N GLY A 627 8.88 -68.52 19.75
CA GLY A 627 9.09 -67.06 19.75
C GLY A 627 10.48 -66.64 19.26
N GLY A 628 11.14 -67.46 18.43
CA GLY A 628 12.53 -67.30 18.01
C GLY A 628 12.78 -66.19 16.99
N THR A 629 11.96 -66.13 15.94
CA THR A 629 12.05 -65.07 14.91
C THR A 629 11.25 -63.85 15.35
N TYR A 630 9.94 -64.02 15.52
CA TYR A 630 9.02 -62.98 15.99
C TYR A 630 8.60 -63.25 17.44
N PRO A 631 8.18 -62.23 18.19
CA PRO A 631 7.57 -62.42 19.50
C PRO A 631 6.38 -63.39 19.43
N VAL A 632 6.16 -64.14 20.51
CA VAL A 632 5.03 -65.08 20.56
C VAL A 632 3.67 -64.35 20.47
N GLN A 633 3.59 -63.09 20.90
CA GLN A 633 2.39 -62.26 20.89
C GLN A 633 1.91 -61.94 19.47
N THR A 634 2.81 -61.94 18.48
CA THR A 634 2.44 -61.73 17.07
C THR A 634 1.97 -63.02 16.40
N SER A 635 2.04 -64.17 17.09
CA SER A 635 1.58 -65.46 16.54
C SER A 635 0.06 -65.62 16.71
N PRO A 636 -0.60 -66.46 15.88
CA PRO A 636 -1.99 -66.86 16.09
C PRO A 636 -2.22 -67.48 17.48
N GLY A 637 -3.43 -67.33 18.03
CA GLY A 637 -3.74 -67.72 19.42
C GLY A 637 -3.42 -69.17 19.79
N PHE A 638 -3.49 -70.11 18.84
CA PHE A 638 -3.06 -71.49 19.05
C PHE A 638 -1.57 -71.60 19.41
N PHE A 639 -0.68 -70.99 18.63
CA PHE A 639 0.77 -71.05 18.84
C PHE A 639 1.18 -70.31 20.12
N ALA A 640 0.51 -69.18 20.39
CA ALA A 640 0.71 -68.44 21.64
C ALA A 640 0.30 -69.25 22.89
N ALA A 641 -0.78 -70.03 22.81
CA ALA A 641 -1.25 -70.86 23.92
C ALA A 641 -0.32 -72.05 24.23
N ILE A 642 0.33 -72.64 23.22
CA ILE A 642 1.23 -73.79 23.41
C ILE A 642 2.67 -73.40 23.76
N HIS A 643 3.08 -72.16 23.48
CA HIS A 643 4.41 -71.63 23.80
C HIS A 643 4.96 -71.99 25.21
N PRO A 644 4.23 -71.80 26.32
CA PRO A 644 4.76 -72.10 27.66
C PRO A 644 4.94 -73.61 27.94
N PHE A 645 4.36 -74.49 27.12
CA PHE A 645 4.43 -75.94 27.31
C PHE A 645 5.55 -76.60 26.48
N LEU A 646 6.33 -75.80 25.76
CA LEU A 646 7.36 -76.30 24.86
C LEU A 646 8.75 -75.96 25.41
N PRO A 647 9.65 -76.96 25.56
CA PRO A 647 10.96 -76.73 26.15
C PRO A 647 11.81 -75.76 25.31
N MET A 648 11.69 -75.80 23.98
CA MET A 648 12.43 -74.90 23.09
C MET A 648 12.15 -73.41 23.35
N SER A 649 10.95 -73.04 23.81
CA SER A 649 10.62 -71.66 24.19
C SER A 649 11.58 -71.14 25.27
N TYR A 650 11.79 -71.92 26.33
CA TYR A 650 12.70 -71.58 27.42
C TYR A 650 14.16 -71.64 26.99
N VAL A 651 14.53 -72.52 26.04
CA VAL A 651 15.89 -72.56 25.49
C VAL A 651 16.19 -71.30 24.69
N VAL A 652 15.28 -70.90 23.79
CA VAL A 652 15.41 -69.66 23.00
C VAL A 652 15.53 -68.47 23.93
N ASP A 653 14.66 -68.39 24.93
CA ASP A 653 14.68 -67.28 25.85
C ASP A 653 15.96 -67.25 26.71
N GLY A 654 16.36 -68.36 27.31
CA GLY A 654 17.60 -68.44 28.09
C GLY A 654 18.84 -68.11 27.26
N LEU A 655 18.91 -68.59 26.01
CA LEU A 655 20.03 -68.31 25.11
C LEU A 655 20.12 -66.84 24.73
N ARG A 656 19.02 -66.13 24.50
CA ARG A 656 19.07 -64.67 24.28
C ARG A 656 19.81 -63.97 25.42
N ARG A 657 19.46 -64.28 26.67
CA ARG A 657 20.06 -63.62 27.86
C ARG A 657 21.51 -64.03 28.12
N LEU A 658 21.93 -65.19 27.62
CA LEU A 658 23.31 -65.68 27.70
C LEU A 658 24.20 -65.15 26.56
N ILE A 659 23.64 -64.96 25.36
CA ILE A 659 24.36 -64.49 24.17
C ILE A 659 24.44 -62.96 24.17
N THR A 660 23.30 -62.26 24.23
CA THR A 660 23.27 -60.78 24.10
C THR A 660 23.34 -60.05 25.45
N GLY A 661 23.06 -60.74 26.56
CA GLY A 661 23.01 -60.19 27.92
C GLY A 661 21.58 -60.06 28.45
N GLY A 662 21.42 -59.76 29.74
CA GLY A 662 20.10 -59.58 30.38
C GLY A 662 19.93 -60.35 31.69
N ASP A 663 18.69 -60.31 32.19
CA ASP A 663 18.30 -60.91 33.48
C ASP A 663 18.53 -62.44 33.52
N LEU A 664 19.25 -62.88 34.55
CA LEU A 664 19.55 -64.28 34.79
C LEU A 664 18.37 -65.05 35.38
N ALA A 665 17.35 -64.37 35.93
CA ALA A 665 16.16 -65.03 36.46
C ALA A 665 15.46 -65.88 35.39
N ILE A 666 15.39 -65.38 34.15
CA ILE A 666 14.82 -66.10 33.00
C ILE A 666 15.66 -67.35 32.67
N VAL A 667 17.00 -67.24 32.75
CA VAL A 667 17.90 -68.39 32.52
C VAL A 667 17.72 -69.44 33.61
N GLN A 668 17.61 -69.03 34.88
CA GLN A 668 17.38 -69.93 36.01
C GLN A 668 16.04 -70.65 35.88
N GLN A 669 14.97 -69.94 35.54
CA GLN A 669 13.67 -70.54 35.25
C GLN A 669 13.78 -71.56 34.12
N GLY A 670 14.47 -71.21 33.02
CA GLY A 670 14.72 -72.12 31.92
C GLY A 670 15.46 -73.40 32.35
N CYS A 671 16.48 -73.27 33.19
CA CYS A 671 17.20 -74.44 33.74
C CYS A 671 16.26 -75.36 34.54
N VAL A 672 15.45 -74.80 35.44
CA VAL A 672 14.50 -75.59 36.25
C VAL A 672 13.51 -76.33 35.34
N VAL A 673 12.92 -75.63 34.37
CA VAL A 673 11.97 -76.22 33.44
C VAL A 673 12.61 -77.35 32.63
N LEU A 674 13.81 -77.15 32.07
CA LEU A 674 14.51 -78.18 31.30
C LEU A 674 14.89 -79.41 32.14
N VAL A 675 15.29 -79.21 33.40
CA VAL A 675 15.53 -80.33 34.33
C VAL A 675 14.24 -81.12 34.58
N VAL A 676 13.12 -80.42 34.83
CA VAL A 676 11.81 -81.07 35.04
C VAL A 676 11.38 -81.87 33.80
N PHE A 677 11.51 -81.30 32.60
CA PHE A 677 11.23 -82.03 31.35
C PHE A 677 12.15 -83.24 31.17
N THR A 678 13.44 -83.10 31.45
CA THR A 678 14.42 -84.19 31.32
C THR A 678 14.09 -85.34 32.27
N VAL A 679 13.92 -85.04 33.56
CA VAL A 679 13.61 -86.05 34.59
C VAL A 679 12.25 -86.68 34.32
N GLY A 680 11.24 -85.88 33.98
CA GLY A 680 9.91 -86.36 33.63
C GLY A 680 9.92 -87.29 32.42
N ALA A 681 10.63 -86.90 31.35
CA ALA A 681 10.74 -87.72 30.14
C ALA A 681 11.48 -89.04 30.41
N LEU A 682 12.57 -89.02 31.18
CA LEU A 682 13.29 -90.25 31.55
C LEU A 682 12.44 -91.15 32.46
N ALA A 683 11.72 -90.59 33.43
CA ALA A 683 10.83 -91.35 34.32
C ALA A 683 9.70 -92.05 33.53
N LEU A 684 9.04 -91.32 32.62
CA LEU A 684 8.02 -91.89 31.74
C LEU A 684 8.61 -92.94 30.78
N THR A 685 9.83 -92.72 30.28
CA THR A 685 10.53 -93.71 29.45
C THR A 685 10.84 -94.99 30.25
N ALA A 686 11.21 -94.87 31.53
CA ALA A 686 11.44 -96.02 32.41
C ALA A 686 10.15 -96.83 32.66
N LEU A 687 9.01 -96.16 32.77
CA LEU A 687 7.68 -96.80 32.81
C LEU A 687 7.36 -97.52 31.49
N ALA A 688 7.62 -96.88 30.35
CA ALA A 688 7.46 -97.52 29.04
C ALA A 688 8.37 -98.75 28.90
N ALA A 689 9.63 -98.66 29.33
CA ALA A 689 10.58 -99.76 29.32
C ALA A 689 10.07 -100.95 30.15
N ARG A 690 9.55 -100.71 31.36
CA ARG A 690 8.93 -101.73 32.21
C ARG A 690 7.74 -102.40 31.51
N SER A 691 6.89 -101.62 30.84
CA SER A 691 5.72 -102.15 30.13
C SER A 691 6.09 -103.04 28.92
N ARG A 692 7.29 -102.85 28.34
CA ARG A 692 7.83 -103.61 27.20
C ARG A 692 8.66 -104.83 27.59
N GLN A 693 8.87 -105.08 28.89
CA GLN A 693 9.47 -106.33 29.37
C GLN A 693 8.49 -107.51 29.32
N VAL A 694 7.19 -107.22 29.16
CA VAL A 694 6.14 -108.23 28.96
C VAL A 694 5.91 -108.40 27.46
N VAL A 695 6.29 -109.57 26.92
CA VAL A 695 6.10 -109.91 25.50
C VAL A 695 4.60 -110.02 25.20
N ARG A 696 4.11 -109.26 24.22
CA ARG A 696 2.71 -109.33 23.77
C ARG A 696 2.63 -110.09 22.45
N MET A 697 1.47 -110.67 22.13
CA MET A 697 1.25 -111.43 20.88
C MET A 697 1.62 -110.64 19.60
N LYS A 698 1.40 -109.32 19.61
CA LYS A 698 1.78 -108.40 18.53
C LYS A 698 3.30 -108.24 18.32
N ASP A 699 4.12 -108.57 19.31
CA ASP A 699 5.59 -108.47 19.23
C ASP A 699 6.19 -109.74 18.56
N LEU A 700 5.44 -110.85 18.54
CA LEU A 700 5.80 -112.10 17.87
C LEU A 700 5.41 -112.11 16.38
N HIS A 701 4.43 -111.29 15.98
CA HIS A 701 4.01 -111.10 14.59
C HIS A 701 4.05 -109.61 14.19
N PRO A 702 5.23 -109.03 13.93
CA PRO A 702 5.33 -107.64 13.53
C PRO A 702 4.71 -107.41 12.14
N GLU A 703 3.74 -106.51 12.03
CA GLU A 703 3.08 -106.13 10.77
C GLU A 703 4.01 -105.37 9.78
N LEU A 704 5.16 -104.90 10.27
CA LEU A 704 6.21 -104.25 9.49
C LEU A 704 7.58 -104.73 10.01
N SER A 705 8.27 -105.58 9.22
CA SER A 705 9.73 -105.66 9.30
C SER A 705 10.31 -104.56 8.42
N LEU A 706 10.77 -103.49 9.05
CA LEU A 706 11.59 -102.47 8.38
C LEU A 706 13.02 -102.97 8.30
#